data_AF-T0KRD2-F1
#
_entry.id   AF-T0KRD2-F1
#
_cell.length_a   1.000
_cell.length_b   1.000
_cell.length_c   1.000
_cell.angle_alpha   90.00
_cell.angle_beta   90.00
_cell.angle_gamma   90.00
#
_symmetry.space_group_name_H-M   'P 1'
#
loop_
_entity.id
_entity.type
_entity.pdbx_description
1 polymer ?
#
loop_
_entity_poly.entity_id
_entity_poly.type
_entity_poly.pdbx_seq_one_letter_code
_entity_poly.pdbx_strand_id
1 'polypeptide(L)'
;MGNQDRDTFDSSRASKASAYGLEDLYIEDESSTSQPPQTPPAYTPEYTPQKQFPMPLNIVIQVVGSRGDVQPFLALAATLLKSGHRVRIATHPQFSSFVLATPNLEFFPVGGDPADLMAYMVESPSLIPKVSQIRAGIIQRKRDMYTEMLDGFWRSCVHPDPLTNVPFVADAIIANPPSFAHVHCAQALGIPAHLMFTMPWSSTKAFPHPLANVGYSKEDKKSTNFASYAAVEFLTWQGLGDLVNAWRVASLGLEPVPSTEGHRLLEVLQVPFTYCWSPSLVPKPSDWGSHIDISGFFFRDPAPYTPDPDLEAFLGAGPPPIYVGFGSIVVGGIEGLMTMVLSAIKATGVRAIISRGWSNLTGEESSDVFYVGDCPHEWLFQQVAAVVHHGGAGTTACGLRYGKPTTIVPFFGDQPFWGAVIAKAGAGPDPIPYRSLTSQKLIHAIQYCLSPDAVTAARQLAESMEKENGVQSAVDSFHKHLPQPKMQCDFFPDQPAALMYGRGKKQVKMCRPVASILVKNGKVERKQLKSYRSKPTNIENQRWDPLTALSAASISTIVKMAGATADIIVKPFEEYKRGSESNDKLTVPGRPSNGELGEKAEADAEKIRRHSQAPAFAMLPLPGVGVPEGGDLKPMSRPASSSSRGDESSSKPGAMAVAAANGVGKLAGNATKGLFVDIPLAVTEGLRNVPNLYGDTVKKHDAVEDFRSGVSVAGKTFCHDMKGGFTDIFVHTYTGKKEQGAAGAVKGLGKGVVSLVTKSTAATFGLVTYPAQGIYRSIWSATNDKTRRSIEDEKLLEGDWMVSMSPTWKMDHAAIVEDFDGLRGARGG
;
A
#
# COMPACT_ATOMS: atom_id res chain seq x y z
N MET A 1 13.82 -51.56 39.27
CA MET A 1 14.93 -50.95 38.50
C MET A 1 14.46 -50.92 37.05
N GLY A 2 13.59 -49.99 36.64
CA GLY A 2 13.81 -48.53 36.48
C GLY A 2 14.23 -48.32 35.02
N ASN A 3 13.32 -48.16 34.05
CA ASN A 3 12.52 -46.96 33.73
C ASN A 3 13.37 -45.69 33.51
N GLN A 4 14.22 -45.72 32.49
CA GLN A 4 14.89 -44.59 31.84
C GLN A 4 15.05 -45.02 30.38
N ASP A 5 14.26 -44.45 29.46
CA ASP A 5 14.52 -44.39 27.99
C ASP A 5 13.28 -43.91 27.19
N ARG A 6 12.29 -43.26 27.83
CA ARG A 6 11.17 -42.59 27.12
C ARG A 6 11.26 -41.06 27.05
N ASP A 7 12.23 -40.42 27.69
CA ASP A 7 12.29 -38.96 27.82
C ASP A 7 13.28 -38.25 26.86
N THR A 8 13.96 -38.97 25.97
CA THR A 8 14.96 -38.35 25.07
C THR A 8 14.40 -37.95 23.69
N PHE A 9 13.15 -38.28 23.35
CA PHE A 9 12.56 -37.93 22.06
C PHE A 9 11.80 -36.58 22.06
N ASP A 10 11.36 -36.09 23.24
CA ASP A 10 10.48 -34.91 23.34
C ASP A 10 11.25 -33.57 23.39
N SER A 11 12.47 -33.55 23.94
CA SER A 11 13.28 -32.32 24.07
C SER A 11 13.88 -31.78 22.75
N SER A 12 13.86 -32.59 21.68
CA SER A 12 14.37 -32.18 20.36
C SER A 12 13.35 -31.40 19.51
N ARG A 13 12.05 -31.53 19.82
CA ARG A 13 10.94 -30.85 19.12
C ARG A 13 10.89 -29.35 19.45
N ALA A 14 11.32 -28.97 20.66
CA ALA A 14 11.40 -27.59 21.12
C ALA A 14 12.63 -26.83 20.59
N SER A 15 13.62 -27.51 20.00
CA SER A 15 14.95 -26.92 19.80
C SER A 15 15.19 -26.24 18.44
N LYS A 16 14.27 -26.27 17.47
CA LYS A 16 14.46 -25.61 16.15
C LYS A 16 13.25 -24.89 15.52
N ALA A 17 12.04 -24.99 16.09
CA ALA A 17 10.93 -24.06 15.81
C ALA A 17 11.30 -22.59 16.12
N SER A 18 12.33 -22.39 16.95
CA SER A 18 12.93 -21.10 17.32
C SER A 18 13.52 -20.27 16.18
N ALA A 19 13.74 -20.83 14.99
CA ALA A 19 14.30 -20.08 13.86
C ALA A 19 13.24 -19.30 13.07
N TYR A 20 11.95 -19.55 13.29
CA TYR A 20 10.85 -18.89 12.57
C TYR A 20 9.81 -18.23 13.49
N GLY A 21 10.03 -18.28 14.81
CA GLY A 21 9.23 -17.55 15.81
C GLY A 21 7.76 -17.96 15.88
N LEU A 22 7.41 -19.18 15.46
CA LEU A 22 6.03 -19.65 15.32
C LEU A 22 5.47 -20.31 16.59
N GLU A 23 6.19 -20.33 17.71
CA GLU A 23 5.81 -21.11 18.90
C GLU A 23 4.45 -20.70 19.49
N ASP A 24 4.01 -19.46 19.28
CA ASP A 24 2.77 -18.91 19.86
C ASP A 24 1.51 -19.08 18.97
N LEU A 25 1.62 -19.62 17.74
CA LEU A 25 0.44 -19.84 16.86
C LEU A 25 -0.64 -20.77 17.44
N TYR A 26 -0.31 -21.54 18.49
CA TYR A 26 -1.17 -22.52 19.16
C TYR A 26 -0.71 -22.62 20.61
N ILE A 27 -1.10 -21.68 21.49
CA ILE A 27 -0.80 -21.81 22.93
C ILE A 27 -1.97 -22.53 23.61
N GLU A 28 -1.66 -23.67 24.24
CA GLU A 28 -2.44 -24.19 25.37
C GLU A 28 -2.08 -23.38 26.62
N ASP A 29 -3.08 -22.86 27.31
CA ASP A 29 -2.92 -22.02 28.50
C ASP A 29 -2.46 -22.90 29.69
N GLU A 30 -1.16 -22.93 29.98
CA GLU A 30 -0.60 -23.59 31.18
C GLU A 30 -0.91 -22.79 32.46
N SER A 31 -2.18 -22.64 32.83
CA SER A 31 -2.55 -22.19 34.18
C SER A 31 -4.01 -22.43 34.61
N SER A 32 -4.55 -23.65 34.53
CA SER A 32 -5.58 -24.05 35.51
C SER A 32 -5.78 -25.56 35.61
N THR A 33 -5.95 -26.02 36.84
CA THR A 33 -6.20 -27.39 37.26
C THR A 33 -7.56 -27.93 36.77
N SER A 34 -7.53 -29.15 36.24
CA SER A 34 -8.66 -30.10 36.12
C SER A 34 -9.93 -29.62 35.41
N GLN A 35 -9.85 -29.32 34.12
CA GLN A 35 -10.93 -29.57 33.15
C GLN A 35 -10.31 -29.97 31.80
N PRO A 36 -10.95 -30.87 31.01
CA PRO A 36 -10.49 -31.15 29.64
C PRO A 36 -10.40 -29.83 28.86
N PRO A 37 -9.39 -29.66 27.99
CA PRO A 37 -9.11 -28.40 27.32
C PRO A 37 -10.37 -27.93 26.59
N GLN A 38 -10.89 -26.78 27.01
CA GLN A 38 -11.83 -26.04 26.18
C GLN A 38 -11.04 -25.60 24.95
N THR A 39 -11.36 -26.21 23.81
CA THR A 39 -10.93 -25.72 22.50
C THR A 39 -11.06 -24.19 22.48
N PRO A 40 -10.04 -23.45 22.04
CA PRO A 40 -10.19 -22.02 21.77
C PRO A 40 -11.48 -21.84 20.96
N PRO A 41 -12.31 -20.81 21.23
CA PRO A 41 -13.55 -20.64 20.48
C PRO A 41 -13.18 -20.68 19.00
N ALA A 42 -13.74 -21.67 18.29
CA ALA A 42 -13.55 -21.78 16.87
C ALA A 42 -13.84 -20.40 16.29
N TYR A 43 -12.85 -19.79 15.64
CA TYR A 43 -13.15 -18.71 14.72
C TYR A 43 -13.90 -19.36 13.56
N THR A 44 -15.18 -19.60 13.80
CA THR A 44 -16.17 -19.80 12.76
C THR A 44 -16.45 -18.39 12.32
N PRO A 45 -16.00 -17.92 11.15
CA PRO A 45 -16.63 -16.75 10.57
C PRO A 45 -18.13 -17.08 10.57
N GLU A 46 -18.93 -16.31 11.30
CA GLU A 46 -20.38 -16.45 11.25
C GLU A 46 -20.78 -16.24 9.79
N TYR A 47 -20.94 -17.34 9.06
CA TYR A 47 -21.40 -17.33 7.69
C TYR A 47 -22.87 -16.97 7.73
N THR A 48 -23.14 -15.68 7.73
CA THR A 48 -24.43 -15.16 7.33
C THR A 48 -24.32 -14.99 5.82
N PRO A 49 -25.11 -15.72 5.00
CA PRO A 49 -25.13 -15.48 3.56
C PRO A 49 -25.41 -14.00 3.33
N GLN A 50 -24.40 -13.21 2.97
CA GLN A 50 -24.61 -11.81 2.70
C GLN A 50 -25.46 -11.73 1.43
N LYS A 51 -26.54 -10.95 1.51
CA LYS A 51 -27.29 -10.52 0.32
C LYS A 51 -26.29 -10.02 -0.70
N GLN A 52 -26.46 -10.45 -1.96
CA GLN A 52 -25.70 -9.98 -3.11
C GLN A 52 -25.44 -8.47 -3.00
N PHE A 53 -24.19 -8.04 -3.17
CA PHE A 53 -23.83 -6.64 -3.06
C PHE A 53 -24.71 -5.81 -4.01
N PRO A 54 -25.35 -4.72 -3.55
CA PRO A 54 -26.54 -4.19 -4.21
C PRO A 54 -26.26 -3.37 -5.47
N MET A 55 -24.99 -3.27 -5.89
CA MET A 55 -24.61 -2.53 -7.09
C MET A 55 -23.48 -3.24 -7.84
N PRO A 56 -23.57 -3.34 -9.19
CA PRO A 56 -22.46 -3.82 -9.99
C PRO A 56 -21.32 -2.80 -9.92
N LEU A 57 -20.08 -3.28 -9.83
CA LEU A 57 -18.88 -2.44 -9.76
C LEU A 57 -17.92 -2.86 -10.86
N ASN A 58 -17.18 -1.88 -11.39
CA ASN A 58 -15.98 -2.15 -12.16
C ASN A 58 -14.81 -2.40 -11.20
N ILE A 59 -14.33 -3.64 -11.12
CA ILE A 59 -13.25 -4.04 -10.22
C ILE A 59 -12.01 -4.36 -11.05
N VAL A 60 -10.92 -3.66 -10.77
CA VAL A 60 -9.60 -4.04 -11.29
C VAL A 60 -8.84 -4.83 -10.24
N ILE A 61 -8.32 -6.00 -10.63
CA ILE A 61 -7.48 -6.85 -9.79
C ILE A 61 -6.05 -6.76 -10.29
N GLN A 62 -5.17 -6.15 -9.49
CA GLN A 62 -3.75 -5.93 -9.83
C GLN A 62 -2.88 -7.01 -9.19
N VAL A 63 -2.27 -7.86 -10.00
CA VAL A 63 -1.48 -9.00 -9.50
C VAL A 63 -0.10 -9.03 -10.16
N VAL A 64 0.93 -9.02 -9.33
CA VAL A 64 2.32 -9.29 -9.73
C VAL A 64 2.76 -10.63 -9.16
N GLY A 65 3.38 -11.46 -9.99
CA GLY A 65 3.95 -12.72 -9.52
C GLY A 65 3.89 -13.84 -10.55
N SER A 66 4.15 -15.04 -10.07
CA SER A 66 4.12 -16.28 -10.85
C SER A 66 2.70 -16.78 -11.10
N ARG A 67 2.57 -17.94 -11.76
CA ARG A 67 1.27 -18.63 -11.88
C ARG A 67 0.61 -18.88 -10.51
N GLY A 68 1.42 -19.16 -9.48
CA GLY A 68 0.94 -19.38 -8.11
C GLY A 68 0.30 -18.14 -7.47
N ASP A 69 0.69 -16.94 -7.92
CA ASP A 69 0.09 -15.68 -7.48
C ASP A 69 -1.16 -15.34 -8.29
N VAL A 70 -1.14 -15.55 -9.61
CA VAL A 70 -2.26 -15.20 -10.50
C VAL A 70 -3.45 -16.15 -10.38
N GLN A 71 -3.20 -17.46 -10.25
CA GLN A 71 -4.26 -18.48 -10.24
C GLN A 71 -5.32 -18.29 -9.12
N PRO A 72 -4.95 -17.98 -7.86
CA PRO A 72 -5.91 -17.64 -6.81
C PRO A 72 -6.87 -16.51 -7.20
N PHE A 73 -6.37 -15.44 -7.83
CA PHE A 73 -7.20 -14.30 -8.21
C PHE A 73 -8.15 -14.59 -9.38
N LEU A 74 -7.90 -15.63 -10.18
CA LEU A 74 -8.89 -16.11 -11.15
C LEU A 74 -10.11 -16.74 -10.47
N ALA A 75 -9.90 -17.47 -9.37
CA ALA A 75 -11.00 -18.03 -8.58
C ALA A 75 -11.85 -16.90 -7.96
N LEU A 76 -11.16 -15.90 -7.39
CA LEU A 76 -11.79 -14.69 -6.85
C LEU A 76 -12.58 -13.94 -7.91
N ALA A 77 -11.97 -13.69 -9.07
CA ALA A 77 -12.60 -12.99 -10.18
C ALA A 77 -13.87 -13.71 -10.66
N ALA A 78 -13.82 -15.03 -10.81
CA ALA A 78 -15.00 -15.82 -11.20
C ALA A 78 -16.16 -15.67 -10.20
N THR A 79 -15.86 -15.58 -8.91
CA THR A 79 -16.89 -15.38 -7.87
C THR A 79 -17.40 -13.94 -7.85
N LEU A 80 -16.54 -12.95 -8.06
CA LEU A 80 -16.96 -11.55 -8.23
C LEU A 80 -17.85 -11.33 -9.46
N LEU A 81 -17.56 -12.02 -10.58
CA LEU A 81 -18.43 -12.03 -11.76
C LEU A 81 -19.80 -12.62 -11.44
N LYS A 82 -19.87 -13.74 -10.70
CA LYS A 82 -21.15 -14.32 -10.22
C LYS A 82 -21.93 -13.36 -9.32
N SER A 83 -21.24 -12.52 -8.55
CA SER A 83 -21.86 -11.47 -7.74
C SER A 83 -22.39 -10.28 -8.57
N GLY A 84 -22.15 -10.25 -9.88
CA GLY A 84 -22.64 -9.21 -10.80
C GLY A 84 -21.65 -8.08 -11.08
N HIS A 85 -20.39 -8.20 -10.64
CA HIS A 85 -19.37 -7.20 -10.94
C HIS A 85 -18.79 -7.39 -12.35
N ARG A 86 -18.25 -6.31 -12.92
CA ARG A 86 -17.40 -6.35 -14.10
C ARG A 86 -15.94 -6.39 -13.64
N VAL A 87 -15.23 -7.45 -13.96
CA VAL A 87 -13.90 -7.71 -13.41
C VAL A 87 -12.85 -7.69 -14.49
N ARG A 88 -11.73 -7.01 -14.20
CA ARG A 88 -10.55 -6.94 -15.04
C ARG A 88 -9.32 -7.36 -14.26
N ILE A 89 -8.55 -8.33 -14.75
CA ILE A 89 -7.24 -8.67 -14.19
C ILE A 89 -6.14 -7.92 -14.93
N ALA A 90 -5.35 -7.17 -14.16
CA ALA A 90 -4.15 -6.49 -14.61
C ALA A 90 -2.93 -7.29 -14.13
N THR A 91 -2.21 -7.94 -15.06
CA THR A 91 -1.01 -8.74 -14.75
C THR A 91 -0.10 -8.88 -15.97
N HIS A 92 0.93 -9.71 -15.88
CA HIS A 92 1.94 -9.89 -16.91
C HIS A 92 1.34 -10.38 -18.25
N PRO A 93 1.84 -9.91 -19.41
CA PRO A 93 1.31 -10.26 -20.73
C PRO A 93 1.18 -11.77 -20.99
N GLN A 94 2.13 -12.56 -20.50
CA GLN A 94 2.16 -14.02 -20.67
C GLN A 94 0.97 -14.76 -20.06
N PHE A 95 0.24 -14.16 -19.12
CA PHE A 95 -0.94 -14.76 -18.50
C PHE A 95 -2.24 -14.44 -19.23
N SER A 96 -2.20 -13.70 -20.34
CA SER A 96 -3.39 -13.30 -21.10
C SER A 96 -4.31 -14.47 -21.44
N SER A 97 -3.79 -15.54 -22.02
CA SER A 97 -4.58 -16.73 -22.38
C SER A 97 -5.17 -17.42 -21.15
N PHE A 98 -4.44 -17.44 -20.04
CA PHE A 98 -4.89 -18.05 -18.79
C PHE A 98 -6.04 -17.26 -18.14
N VAL A 99 -5.99 -15.92 -18.20
CA VAL A 99 -7.05 -15.04 -17.72
C VAL A 99 -8.30 -15.17 -18.60
N LEU A 100 -8.12 -15.03 -19.92
CA LEU A 100 -9.20 -15.03 -20.91
C LEU A 100 -9.88 -16.41 -21.06
N ALA A 101 -9.32 -17.48 -20.50
CA ALA A 101 -9.99 -18.77 -20.39
C ALA A 101 -11.25 -18.71 -19.50
N THR A 102 -11.37 -17.70 -18.63
CA THR A 102 -12.59 -17.47 -17.84
C THR A 102 -13.56 -16.56 -18.61
N PRO A 103 -14.79 -17.03 -18.92
CA PRO A 103 -15.75 -16.21 -19.66
C PRO A 103 -16.08 -14.89 -18.95
N ASN A 104 -16.24 -13.82 -19.73
CA ASN A 104 -16.54 -12.45 -19.25
C ASN A 104 -15.48 -11.81 -18.32
N LEU A 105 -14.32 -12.45 -18.16
CA LEU A 105 -13.20 -11.86 -17.43
C LEU A 105 -12.34 -11.02 -18.39
N GLU A 106 -12.11 -9.75 -18.05
CA GLU A 106 -11.25 -8.87 -18.85
C GLU A 106 -9.77 -8.99 -18.44
N PHE A 107 -8.88 -8.73 -19.39
CA PHE A 107 -7.43 -8.76 -19.18
C PHE A 107 -6.79 -7.43 -19.57
N PHE A 108 -5.85 -6.95 -18.76
CA PHE A 108 -5.03 -5.78 -19.09
C PHE A 108 -3.54 -6.10 -18.90
N PRO A 109 -2.70 -6.00 -19.95
CA PRO A 109 -1.26 -6.23 -19.85
C PRO A 109 -0.57 -5.06 -19.15
N VAL A 110 0.17 -5.35 -18.06
CA VAL A 110 0.90 -4.31 -17.31
C VAL A 110 2.39 -4.27 -17.60
N GLY A 111 2.88 -5.14 -18.48
CA GLY A 111 4.31 -5.31 -18.74
C GLY A 111 5.02 -6.16 -17.68
N GLY A 112 6.34 -6.16 -17.75
CA GLY A 112 7.22 -7.00 -16.93
C GLY A 112 7.12 -8.51 -17.18
N ASP A 113 8.21 -9.20 -16.87
CA ASP A 113 8.33 -10.65 -17.01
C ASP A 113 8.49 -11.28 -15.60
N PRO A 114 7.58 -12.17 -15.18
CA PRO A 114 7.68 -12.82 -13.89
C PRO A 114 8.87 -13.78 -13.80
N ALA A 115 9.41 -14.30 -14.90
CA ALA A 115 10.65 -15.06 -14.89
C ALA A 115 11.84 -14.16 -14.49
N ASP A 116 11.92 -12.95 -15.04
CA ASP A 116 12.94 -11.95 -14.67
C ASP A 116 12.81 -11.54 -13.19
N LEU A 117 11.57 -11.39 -12.69
CA LEU A 117 11.30 -11.11 -11.28
C LEU A 117 11.74 -12.26 -10.35
N MET A 118 11.46 -13.51 -10.72
CA MET A 118 11.78 -14.69 -9.91
C MET A 118 13.28 -15.03 -9.94
N ALA A 119 13.94 -14.91 -11.09
CA ALA A 119 15.38 -15.15 -11.22
C ALA A 119 16.18 -14.26 -10.26
N TYR A 120 15.80 -13.00 -10.12
CA TYR A 120 16.42 -12.08 -9.17
C TYR A 120 16.22 -12.52 -7.71
N MET A 121 15.01 -12.96 -7.33
CA MET A 121 14.72 -13.40 -5.95
C MET A 121 15.50 -14.67 -5.57
N VAL A 122 15.75 -15.56 -6.54
CA VAL A 122 16.60 -16.75 -6.35
C VAL A 122 18.07 -16.36 -6.16
N GLU A 123 18.57 -15.42 -6.96
CA GLU A 123 19.97 -14.98 -6.88
C GLU A 123 20.28 -14.08 -5.67
N SER A 124 19.26 -13.37 -5.19
CA SER A 124 19.29 -12.47 -4.04
C SER A 124 18.16 -12.81 -3.05
N PRO A 125 18.35 -13.86 -2.21
CA PRO A 125 17.38 -14.24 -1.19
C PRO A 125 17.12 -13.16 -0.14
N SER A 126 17.98 -12.14 -0.09
CA SER A 126 17.88 -10.96 0.78
C SER A 126 17.51 -9.73 -0.06
N LEU A 127 16.75 -8.80 0.52
CA LEU A 127 16.40 -7.51 -0.11
C LEU A 127 17.60 -6.60 -0.44
N ILE A 128 18.80 -6.96 0.02
CA ILE A 128 20.04 -6.21 -0.24
C ILE A 128 20.73 -6.78 -1.50
N PRO A 129 20.88 -5.99 -2.58
CA PRO A 129 21.53 -6.44 -3.80
C PRO A 129 23.02 -6.77 -3.58
N LYS A 130 23.55 -7.78 -4.29
CA LYS A 130 24.99 -8.05 -4.32
C LYS A 130 25.71 -7.06 -5.22
N VAL A 131 26.95 -6.69 -4.88
CA VAL A 131 27.79 -5.75 -5.67
C VAL A 131 28.00 -6.22 -7.11
N SER A 132 28.05 -7.53 -7.36
CA SER A 132 28.13 -8.11 -8.70
C SER A 132 26.91 -7.80 -9.58
N GLN A 133 25.71 -7.72 -9.00
CA GLN A 133 24.47 -7.41 -9.73
C GLN A 133 24.36 -5.92 -10.09
N ILE A 134 24.92 -5.04 -9.25
CA ILE A 134 25.05 -3.61 -9.55
C ILE A 134 25.88 -3.42 -10.83
N ARG A 135 27.02 -4.14 -10.94
CA ARG A 135 27.93 -4.06 -12.09
C ARG A 135 27.36 -4.66 -13.38
N ALA A 136 26.38 -5.56 -13.29
CA ALA A 136 25.78 -6.24 -14.44
C ALA A 136 24.58 -5.49 -15.07
N GLY A 137 24.22 -4.29 -14.59
CA GLY A 137 23.09 -3.51 -15.14
C GLY A 137 21.69 -4.06 -14.81
N ILE A 138 21.60 -5.17 -14.08
CA ILE A 138 20.35 -5.86 -13.68
C ILE A 138 19.42 -4.90 -12.91
N ILE A 139 19.99 -3.99 -12.12
CA ILE A 139 19.22 -3.02 -11.32
C ILE A 139 18.48 -2.03 -12.22
N GLN A 140 19.12 -1.51 -13.27
CA GLN A 140 18.48 -0.52 -14.14
C GLN A 140 17.32 -1.15 -14.91
N ARG A 141 17.55 -2.32 -15.53
CA ARG A 141 16.50 -3.08 -16.23
C ARG A 141 15.30 -3.36 -15.33
N LYS A 142 15.56 -3.72 -14.07
CA LYS A 142 14.50 -3.94 -13.07
C LYS A 142 13.74 -2.65 -12.76
N ARG A 143 14.42 -1.52 -12.59
CA ARG A 143 13.79 -0.22 -12.33
C ARG A 143 12.94 0.24 -13.52
N ASP A 144 13.40 0.01 -14.75
CA ASP A 144 12.63 0.30 -15.96
C ASP A 144 11.36 -0.57 -16.01
N MET A 145 11.49 -1.87 -15.73
CA MET A 145 10.35 -2.79 -15.63
C MET A 145 9.34 -2.37 -14.56
N TYR A 146 9.78 -1.99 -13.35
CA TYR A 146 8.85 -1.48 -12.32
C TYR A 146 8.18 -0.18 -12.76
N THR A 147 8.88 0.70 -13.46
CA THR A 147 8.30 1.94 -13.99
C THR A 147 7.21 1.66 -15.03
N GLU A 148 7.47 0.72 -15.95
CA GLU A 148 6.48 0.23 -16.90
C GLU A 148 5.26 -0.35 -16.18
N MET A 149 5.47 -1.21 -15.17
CA MET A 149 4.40 -1.85 -14.42
C MET A 149 3.56 -0.85 -13.63
N LEU A 150 4.17 0.15 -12.99
CA LEU A 150 3.44 1.22 -12.30
C LEU A 150 2.48 1.96 -13.26
N ASP A 151 2.95 2.30 -14.47
CA ASP A 151 2.12 2.93 -15.49
C ASP A 151 1.05 1.97 -16.05
N GLY A 152 1.40 0.71 -16.29
CA GLY A 152 0.47 -0.33 -16.70
C GLY A 152 -0.67 -0.53 -15.71
N PHE A 153 -0.37 -0.57 -14.41
CA PHE A 153 -1.38 -0.63 -13.36
C PHE A 153 -2.26 0.62 -13.30
N TRP A 154 -1.69 1.81 -13.48
CA TRP A 154 -2.50 3.03 -13.59
C TRP A 154 -3.48 2.94 -14.76
N ARG A 155 -2.97 2.64 -15.96
CA ARG A 155 -3.77 2.54 -17.19
C ARG A 155 -4.85 1.47 -17.08
N SER A 156 -4.58 0.35 -16.42
CA SER A 156 -5.58 -0.70 -16.20
C SER A 156 -6.84 -0.20 -15.46
N CYS A 157 -6.71 0.87 -14.66
CA CYS A 157 -7.80 1.44 -13.88
C CYS A 157 -8.68 2.41 -14.68
N VAL A 158 -8.20 2.98 -15.79
CA VAL A 158 -8.85 4.13 -16.45
C VAL A 158 -8.91 4.05 -17.97
N HIS A 159 -8.07 3.24 -18.61
CA HIS A 159 -8.05 3.13 -20.06
C HIS A 159 -8.97 2.00 -20.55
N PRO A 160 -9.47 2.11 -21.80
CA PRO A 160 -10.19 1.03 -22.43
C PRO A 160 -9.33 -0.24 -22.54
N ASP A 161 -10.00 -1.36 -22.74
CA ASP A 161 -9.35 -2.62 -23.08
C ASP A 161 -8.48 -2.43 -24.35
N PRO A 162 -7.18 -2.79 -24.34
CA PRO A 162 -6.28 -2.50 -25.46
C PRO A 162 -6.62 -3.21 -26.77
N LEU A 163 -7.42 -4.29 -26.73
CA LEU A 163 -7.76 -5.10 -27.91
C LEU A 163 -9.15 -4.75 -28.45
N THR A 164 -10.13 -4.67 -27.56
CA THR A 164 -11.54 -4.46 -27.90
C THR A 164 -11.94 -2.98 -27.86
N ASN A 165 -11.09 -2.12 -27.30
CA ASN A 165 -11.33 -0.69 -27.08
C ASN A 165 -12.57 -0.40 -26.22
N VAL A 166 -13.05 -1.39 -25.45
CA VAL A 166 -14.19 -1.22 -24.54
C VAL A 166 -13.76 -0.34 -23.35
N PRO A 167 -14.43 0.80 -23.10
CA PRO A 167 -14.09 1.68 -21.98
C PRO A 167 -14.19 1.00 -20.63
N PHE A 168 -13.38 1.44 -19.67
CA PHE A 168 -13.40 0.93 -18.30
C PHE A 168 -12.79 1.94 -17.34
N VAL A 169 -13.54 2.30 -16.30
CA VAL A 169 -13.00 3.05 -15.16
C VAL A 169 -13.33 2.32 -13.88
N ALA A 170 -12.32 2.03 -13.06
CA ALA A 170 -12.48 1.28 -11.82
C ALA A 170 -13.34 2.03 -10.77
N ASP A 171 -14.23 1.28 -10.10
CA ASP A 171 -14.96 1.70 -8.90
C ASP A 171 -14.30 1.18 -7.62
N ALA A 172 -13.46 0.14 -7.73
CA ALA A 172 -12.67 -0.43 -6.65
C ALA A 172 -11.43 -1.16 -7.19
N ILE A 173 -10.40 -1.28 -6.35
CA ILE A 173 -9.15 -2.00 -6.65
C ILE A 173 -8.99 -3.15 -5.66
N ILE A 174 -8.70 -4.35 -6.17
CA ILE A 174 -8.13 -5.45 -5.39
C ILE A 174 -6.68 -5.61 -5.85
N ALA A 175 -5.73 -5.82 -4.95
CA ALA A 175 -4.34 -6.01 -5.36
C ALA A 175 -3.55 -6.91 -4.41
N ASN A 176 -2.47 -7.52 -4.91
CA ASN A 176 -1.43 -8.03 -4.02
C ASN A 176 -0.35 -6.96 -3.75
N PRO A 177 0.33 -7.00 -2.58
CA PRO A 177 1.33 -5.98 -2.24
C PRO A 177 2.46 -5.78 -3.26
N PRO A 178 2.99 -6.83 -3.94
CA PRO A 178 4.04 -6.67 -4.94
C PRO A 178 3.68 -5.80 -6.16
N SER A 179 2.41 -5.37 -6.33
CA SER A 179 2.05 -4.43 -7.39
C SER A 179 2.51 -2.99 -7.11
N PHE A 180 2.63 -2.59 -5.84
CA PHE A 180 3.03 -1.26 -5.34
C PHE A 180 2.20 -0.05 -5.83
N ALA A 181 1.45 -0.16 -6.93
CA ALA A 181 0.64 0.91 -7.52
C ALA A 181 -0.69 1.14 -6.77
N HIS A 182 -1.22 0.09 -6.15
CA HIS A 182 -2.57 -0.03 -5.59
C HIS A 182 -3.09 1.23 -4.86
N VAL A 183 -2.44 1.66 -3.77
CA VAL A 183 -2.91 2.77 -2.91
C VAL A 183 -2.79 4.12 -3.61
N HIS A 184 -1.84 4.25 -4.54
CA HIS A 184 -1.60 5.48 -5.28
C HIS A 184 -2.65 5.65 -6.39
N CYS A 185 -2.97 4.58 -7.13
CA CYS A 185 -4.09 4.55 -8.07
C CYS A 185 -5.41 4.85 -7.37
N ALA A 186 -5.66 4.20 -6.22
CA ALA A 186 -6.85 4.44 -5.40
C ALA A 186 -6.93 5.90 -4.90
N GLN A 187 -5.80 6.50 -4.50
CA GLN A 187 -5.73 7.91 -4.11
C GLN A 187 -6.07 8.85 -5.27
N ALA A 188 -5.55 8.59 -6.47
CA ALA A 188 -5.82 9.42 -7.65
C ALA A 188 -7.32 9.42 -7.98
N LEU A 189 -7.91 8.22 -8.04
CA LEU A 189 -9.33 8.01 -8.37
C LEU A 189 -10.29 8.38 -7.22
N GLY A 190 -9.84 8.30 -5.98
CA GLY A 190 -10.67 8.46 -4.77
C GLY A 190 -11.62 7.28 -4.55
N ILE A 191 -11.17 6.07 -4.83
CA ILE A 191 -11.93 4.81 -4.74
C ILE A 191 -11.30 3.86 -3.72
N PRO A 192 -12.04 2.86 -3.19
CA PRO A 192 -11.46 1.88 -2.28
C PRO A 192 -10.41 0.97 -2.92
N ALA A 193 -9.38 0.65 -2.15
CA ALA A 193 -8.43 -0.43 -2.41
C ALA A 193 -8.51 -1.47 -1.28
N HIS A 194 -8.38 -2.74 -1.66
CA HIS A 194 -8.32 -3.89 -0.77
C HIS A 194 -7.15 -4.77 -1.15
N LEU A 195 -6.27 -5.09 -0.21
CA LEU A 195 -5.13 -5.96 -0.46
C LEU A 195 -5.46 -7.41 -0.13
N MET A 196 -5.07 -8.34 -1.01
CA MET A 196 -5.22 -9.76 -0.75
C MET A 196 -3.91 -10.46 -1.01
N PHE A 197 -3.49 -11.35 -0.10
CA PHE A 197 -2.22 -12.03 -0.29
C PHE A 197 -2.16 -13.38 0.42
N THR A 198 -1.30 -14.26 -0.10
CA THR A 198 -1.02 -15.58 0.46
C THR A 198 0.16 -15.54 1.43
N MET A 199 0.94 -14.48 1.45
CA MET A 199 2.13 -14.35 2.28
C MET A 199 1.92 -13.26 3.34
N PRO A 200 2.37 -13.45 4.60
CA PRO A 200 2.36 -12.41 5.62
C PRO A 200 3.00 -11.10 5.17
N TRP A 201 2.27 -9.99 5.32
CA TRP A 201 2.73 -8.65 4.93
C TRP A 201 2.43 -7.56 5.96
N SER A 202 1.56 -7.83 6.93
CA SER A 202 1.13 -6.89 7.97
C SER A 202 1.84 -7.18 9.28
N SER A 203 2.38 -6.14 9.89
CA SER A 203 3.10 -6.20 11.16
C SER A 203 2.35 -7.00 12.23
N THR A 204 3.02 -7.97 12.83
CA THR A 204 2.53 -8.74 13.97
C THR A 204 3.70 -9.24 14.83
N LYS A 205 3.41 -9.48 16.10
CA LYS A 205 4.31 -10.15 17.05
C LYS A 205 4.33 -11.67 16.89
N ALA A 206 3.34 -12.25 16.19
CA ALA A 206 3.15 -13.70 16.12
C ALA A 206 4.18 -14.43 15.24
N PHE A 207 4.65 -13.80 14.16
CA PHE A 207 5.64 -14.38 13.24
C PHE A 207 6.36 -13.27 12.47
N PRO A 208 7.60 -13.49 12.02
CA PRO A 208 8.38 -12.48 11.30
C PRO A 208 7.87 -12.31 9.87
N HIS A 209 8.24 -11.19 9.25
CA HIS A 209 8.06 -10.97 7.83
C HIS A 209 8.88 -12.03 7.05
N PRO A 210 8.29 -12.81 6.12
CA PRO A 210 9.00 -13.92 5.48
C PRO A 210 10.22 -13.53 4.62
N LEU A 211 10.26 -12.30 4.08
CA LEU A 211 11.46 -11.75 3.41
C LEU A 211 12.56 -11.24 4.36
N ALA A 212 12.32 -11.24 5.67
CA ALA A 212 13.32 -10.83 6.63
C ALA A 212 14.21 -12.01 7.03
N ASN A 213 15.52 -11.83 6.97
CA ASN A 213 16.47 -12.81 7.50
C ASN A 213 16.81 -12.45 8.95
N VAL A 214 16.02 -12.97 9.90
CA VAL A 214 16.07 -12.53 11.29
C VAL A 214 16.75 -13.58 12.17
N GLY A 215 17.79 -13.16 12.89
CA GLY A 215 18.37 -13.94 13.99
C GLY A 215 17.62 -13.64 15.28
N TYR A 216 17.28 -14.67 16.06
CA TYR A 216 16.59 -14.53 17.33
C TYR A 216 17.55 -14.57 18.53
N SER A 217 17.42 -13.61 19.46
CA SER A 217 17.79 -13.83 20.86
C SER A 217 16.67 -14.58 21.58
N LYS A 218 16.96 -15.28 22.69
CA LYS A 218 15.93 -16.04 23.44
C LYS A 218 14.85 -15.16 24.06
N GLU A 219 15.12 -13.88 24.29
CA GLU A 219 14.27 -12.98 25.10
C GLU A 219 13.47 -11.94 24.29
N ASP A 220 13.78 -11.66 23.01
CA ASP A 220 13.17 -10.54 22.26
C ASP A 220 12.27 -10.92 21.06
N LYS A 221 11.93 -12.20 20.88
CA LYS A 221 11.30 -12.74 19.65
C LYS A 221 10.07 -11.96 19.15
N LYS A 222 9.15 -11.57 20.03
CA LYS A 222 7.91 -10.85 19.65
C LYS A 222 8.21 -9.46 19.07
N SER A 223 9.13 -8.74 19.69
CA SER A 223 9.57 -7.41 19.23
C SER A 223 10.35 -7.53 17.93
N THR A 224 11.19 -8.56 17.81
CA THR A 224 11.94 -8.91 16.61
C THR A 224 11.03 -9.25 15.43
N ASN A 225 9.97 -10.03 15.65
CA ASN A 225 8.94 -10.33 14.65
C ASN A 225 8.28 -9.04 14.14
N PHE A 226 7.79 -8.19 15.05
CA PHE A 226 7.15 -6.94 14.69
C PHE A 226 8.09 -5.99 13.93
N ALA A 227 9.34 -5.83 14.40
CA ALA A 227 10.33 -4.95 13.78
C ALA A 227 10.77 -5.43 12.38
N SER A 228 10.66 -6.73 12.09
CA SER A 228 11.04 -7.29 10.79
C SER A 228 10.20 -6.75 9.62
N TYR A 229 8.92 -6.45 9.86
CA TYR A 229 8.02 -5.84 8.86
C TYR A 229 8.47 -4.42 8.53
N ALA A 230 8.72 -3.60 9.55
CA ALA A 230 9.21 -2.24 9.37
C ALA A 230 10.54 -2.20 8.59
N ALA A 231 11.45 -3.15 8.86
CA ALA A 231 12.72 -3.26 8.15
C ALA A 231 12.53 -3.60 6.65
N VAL A 232 11.68 -4.58 6.34
CA VAL A 232 11.40 -5.00 4.96
C VAL A 232 10.70 -3.88 4.18
N GLU A 233 9.67 -3.28 4.75
CA GLU A 233 8.96 -2.17 4.11
C GLU A 233 9.87 -0.96 3.90
N PHE A 234 10.73 -0.64 4.88
CA PHE A 234 11.71 0.43 4.75
C PHE A 234 12.67 0.20 3.59
N LEU A 235 13.28 -0.99 3.52
CA LEU A 235 14.20 -1.34 2.42
C LEU A 235 13.50 -1.32 1.05
N THR A 236 12.27 -1.83 0.99
CA THR A 236 11.45 -1.80 -0.22
C THR A 236 11.19 -0.36 -0.68
N TRP A 237 10.84 0.52 0.25
CA TRP A 237 10.63 1.94 -0.04
C TRP A 237 11.91 2.67 -0.46
N GLN A 238 13.07 2.36 0.13
CA GLN A 238 14.34 2.94 -0.34
C GLN A 238 14.71 2.49 -1.76
N GLY A 239 14.31 1.27 -2.17
CA GLY A 239 14.59 0.75 -3.50
C GLY A 239 13.65 1.25 -4.62
N LEU A 240 12.39 1.55 -4.28
CA LEU A 240 11.32 1.87 -5.25
C LEU A 240 10.65 3.23 -5.06
N GLY A 241 10.82 3.87 -3.90
CA GLY A 241 10.07 5.08 -3.53
C GLY A 241 10.33 6.28 -4.46
N ASP A 242 11.52 6.36 -5.05
CA ASP A 242 11.86 7.39 -6.02
C ASP A 242 11.15 7.17 -7.37
N LEU A 243 11.07 5.93 -7.85
CA LEU A 243 10.28 5.56 -9.04
C LEU A 243 8.79 5.83 -8.81
N VAL A 244 8.27 5.39 -7.66
CA VAL A 244 6.87 5.63 -7.28
C VAL A 244 6.58 7.13 -7.24
N ASN A 245 7.46 7.94 -6.65
CA ASN A 245 7.26 9.40 -6.59
C ASN A 245 7.35 10.07 -7.96
N ALA A 246 8.29 9.66 -8.82
CA ALA A 246 8.37 10.18 -10.18
C ALA A 246 7.08 9.87 -10.96
N TRP A 247 6.60 8.64 -10.89
CA TRP A 247 5.34 8.21 -11.52
C TRP A 247 4.10 8.90 -10.91
N ARG A 248 4.05 9.08 -9.59
CA ARG A 248 2.96 9.81 -8.92
C ARG A 248 2.81 11.23 -9.45
N VAL A 249 3.91 11.94 -9.64
CA VAL A 249 3.88 13.30 -10.18
C VAL A 249 3.55 13.30 -11.66
N ALA A 250 4.22 12.46 -12.45
CA ALA A 250 4.12 12.47 -13.91
C ALA A 250 2.79 11.91 -14.45
N SER A 251 2.34 10.77 -13.93
CA SER A 251 1.16 10.06 -14.44
C SER A 251 -0.09 10.35 -13.63
N LEU A 252 0.01 10.38 -12.28
CA LEU A 252 -1.16 10.49 -11.40
C LEU A 252 -1.53 11.94 -11.04
N GLY A 253 -0.63 12.91 -11.27
CA GLY A 253 -0.82 14.29 -10.80
C GLY A 253 -0.85 14.44 -9.28
N LEU A 254 -0.29 13.45 -8.55
CA LEU A 254 -0.25 13.40 -7.10
C LEU A 254 1.06 13.97 -6.56
N GLU A 255 1.02 14.48 -5.34
CA GLU A 255 2.21 14.90 -4.62
C GLU A 255 3.13 13.71 -4.29
N PRO A 256 4.45 13.89 -4.22
CA PRO A 256 5.35 12.85 -3.76
C PRO A 256 5.11 12.51 -2.27
N VAL A 257 5.29 11.24 -1.92
CA VAL A 257 5.28 10.74 -0.55
C VAL A 257 6.70 10.84 0.04
N PRO A 258 6.88 11.33 1.28
CA PRO A 258 8.17 11.41 1.94
C PRO A 258 8.88 10.06 2.07
N SER A 259 10.21 10.09 2.01
CA SER A 259 11.09 8.92 2.19
C SER A 259 10.89 8.24 3.55
N THR A 260 10.52 9.00 4.58
CA THR A 260 10.30 8.53 5.96
C THR A 260 8.93 7.91 6.22
N GLU A 261 8.02 7.95 5.24
CA GLU A 261 6.62 7.55 5.47
C GLU A 261 6.11 6.49 4.52
N GLY A 262 6.63 6.48 3.28
CA GLY A 262 6.09 5.57 2.27
C GLY A 262 6.12 4.11 2.67
N HIS A 263 7.09 3.71 3.50
CA HIS A 263 7.17 2.35 4.04
C HIS A 263 5.99 1.98 4.96
N ARG A 264 5.34 2.91 5.66
CA ARG A 264 4.23 2.60 6.60
C ARG A 264 2.83 2.89 6.04
N LEU A 265 2.70 3.18 4.75
CA LEU A 265 1.44 3.65 4.19
C LEU A 265 0.27 2.69 4.43
N LEU A 266 0.50 1.38 4.28
CA LEU A 266 -0.57 0.39 4.45
C LEU A 266 -1.10 0.36 5.88
N GLU A 267 -0.19 0.41 6.87
CA GLU A 267 -0.51 0.43 8.28
C GLU A 267 -1.20 1.74 8.69
N VAL A 268 -0.63 2.89 8.31
CA VAL A 268 -1.14 4.22 8.68
C VAL A 268 -2.54 4.47 8.09
N LEU A 269 -2.76 4.03 6.86
CA LEU A 269 -4.04 4.16 6.17
C LEU A 269 -5.05 3.07 6.56
N GLN A 270 -4.63 2.05 7.33
CA GLN A 270 -5.41 0.86 7.66
C GLN A 270 -6.10 0.28 6.41
N VAL A 271 -5.31 0.07 5.36
CA VAL A 271 -5.82 -0.48 4.10
C VAL A 271 -6.41 -1.85 4.39
N PRO A 272 -7.69 -2.12 4.01
CA PRO A 272 -8.28 -3.43 4.18
C PRO A 272 -7.40 -4.52 3.57
N PHE A 273 -7.19 -5.59 4.32
CA PHE A 273 -6.33 -6.70 3.94
C PHE A 273 -7.04 -8.04 4.17
N THR A 274 -6.99 -8.95 3.21
CA THR A 274 -7.48 -10.32 3.39
C THR A 274 -6.38 -11.32 3.07
N TYR A 275 -6.01 -12.12 4.06
CA TYR A 275 -5.08 -13.21 3.86
C TYR A 275 -5.79 -14.45 3.32
N CYS A 276 -5.18 -15.04 2.29
CA CYS A 276 -5.74 -16.11 1.47
C CYS A 276 -5.20 -17.47 1.92
N TRP A 277 -5.32 -17.76 3.22
CA TRP A 277 -4.91 -19.02 3.83
C TRP A 277 -5.95 -19.53 4.83
N SER A 278 -5.88 -20.81 5.16
CA SER A 278 -6.79 -21.43 6.12
C SER A 278 -6.60 -20.84 7.53
N PRO A 279 -7.67 -20.32 8.18
CA PRO A 279 -7.61 -19.89 9.58
C PRO A 279 -7.36 -21.07 10.54
N SER A 280 -7.68 -22.30 10.12
CA SER A 280 -7.39 -23.53 10.87
C SER A 280 -5.89 -23.85 10.89
N LEU A 281 -5.14 -23.36 9.89
CA LEU A 281 -3.70 -23.57 9.75
C LEU A 281 -2.86 -22.39 10.29
N VAL A 282 -3.31 -21.16 10.01
CA VAL A 282 -2.69 -19.94 10.53
C VAL A 282 -3.81 -19.04 11.05
N PRO A 283 -4.11 -19.06 12.36
CA PRO A 283 -5.16 -18.25 12.95
C PRO A 283 -4.83 -16.76 12.87
N LYS A 284 -5.86 -15.92 13.01
CA LYS A 284 -5.70 -14.46 13.03
C LYS A 284 -4.91 -14.04 14.28
N PRO A 285 -3.73 -13.41 14.13
CA PRO A 285 -3.02 -12.82 15.25
C PRO A 285 -3.90 -11.84 16.03
N SER A 286 -3.80 -11.88 17.36
CA SER A 286 -4.61 -11.05 18.25
C SER A 286 -4.30 -9.55 18.15
N ASP A 287 -3.12 -9.19 17.62
CA ASP A 287 -2.69 -7.82 17.40
C ASP A 287 -3.09 -7.25 16.03
N TRP A 288 -3.78 -8.02 15.19
CA TRP A 288 -4.36 -7.52 13.93
C TRP A 288 -5.73 -6.86 14.15
N GLY A 289 -5.90 -5.67 13.56
CA GLY A 289 -7.13 -4.90 13.62
C GLY A 289 -8.31 -5.53 12.84
N SER A 290 -9.48 -4.91 12.93
CA SER A 290 -10.70 -5.34 12.23
C SER A 290 -10.65 -5.18 10.71
N HIS A 291 -9.69 -4.42 10.19
CA HIS A 291 -9.45 -4.21 8.76
C HIS A 291 -8.64 -5.34 8.11
N ILE A 292 -8.16 -6.31 8.89
CA ILE A 292 -7.40 -7.46 8.40
C ILE A 292 -8.23 -8.72 8.66
N ASP A 293 -8.60 -9.43 7.60
CA ASP A 293 -9.36 -10.67 7.66
C ASP A 293 -8.51 -11.86 7.17
N ILE A 294 -8.89 -13.08 7.55
CA ILE A 294 -8.38 -14.34 6.99
C ILE A 294 -9.57 -15.06 6.37
N SER A 295 -9.46 -15.42 5.10
CA SER A 295 -10.59 -15.93 4.32
C SER A 295 -10.63 -17.45 4.19
N GLY A 296 -9.47 -18.10 4.17
CA GLY A 296 -9.30 -19.45 3.62
C GLY A 296 -8.45 -19.44 2.35
N PHE A 297 -7.97 -20.60 1.92
CA PHE A 297 -7.25 -20.71 0.64
C PHE A 297 -8.21 -20.59 -0.55
N PHE A 298 -7.72 -20.05 -1.66
CA PHE A 298 -8.49 -19.92 -2.90
C PHE A 298 -8.34 -21.17 -3.76
N PHE A 299 -9.22 -22.14 -3.52
CA PHE A 299 -9.32 -23.32 -4.36
C PHE A 299 -10.19 -23.05 -5.59
N ARG A 300 -9.89 -23.75 -6.68
CA ARG A 300 -10.72 -23.83 -7.88
C ARG A 300 -11.25 -25.24 -7.99
N ASP A 301 -12.39 -25.39 -8.67
CA ASP A 301 -12.84 -26.70 -9.08
C ASP A 301 -11.78 -27.32 -10.01
N PRO A 302 -11.36 -28.57 -9.76
CA PRO A 302 -10.41 -29.25 -10.63
C PRO A 302 -10.99 -29.38 -12.03
N ALA A 303 -10.23 -28.98 -13.04
CA ALA A 303 -10.62 -29.24 -14.42
C ALA A 303 -10.65 -30.76 -14.66
N PRO A 304 -11.58 -31.28 -15.49
CA PRO A 304 -11.52 -32.66 -15.94
C PRO A 304 -10.15 -32.93 -16.57
N TYR A 305 -9.44 -33.92 -16.05
CA TYR A 305 -8.12 -34.30 -16.51
C TYR A 305 -8.10 -35.78 -16.84
N THR A 306 -7.58 -36.10 -18.02
CA THR A 306 -7.32 -37.49 -18.44
C THR A 306 -5.81 -37.68 -18.35
N PRO A 307 -5.31 -38.58 -17.49
CA PRO A 307 -3.88 -38.83 -17.38
C PRO A 307 -3.33 -39.48 -18.65
N ASP A 308 -2.05 -39.27 -18.92
CA ASP A 308 -1.36 -40.04 -19.95
C ASP A 308 -1.39 -41.54 -19.59
N PRO A 309 -1.56 -42.46 -20.57
CA PRO A 309 -1.66 -43.90 -20.31
C PRO A 309 -0.49 -44.45 -19.49
N ASP A 310 0.72 -43.92 -19.70
CA ASP A 310 1.91 -44.34 -18.96
C ASP A 310 1.86 -43.92 -17.48
N LEU A 311 1.30 -42.74 -17.19
CA LEU A 311 1.09 -42.28 -15.81
C LEU A 311 0.02 -43.12 -15.12
N GLU A 312 -1.07 -43.42 -15.82
CA GLU A 312 -2.14 -44.29 -15.31
C GLU A 312 -1.61 -45.70 -15.03
N ALA A 313 -0.86 -46.29 -15.96
CA ALA A 313 -0.22 -47.59 -15.79
C ALA A 313 0.76 -47.60 -14.61
N PHE A 314 1.59 -46.55 -14.47
CA PHE A 314 2.50 -46.41 -13.33
C PHE A 314 1.75 -46.34 -12.01
N LEU A 315 0.69 -45.52 -11.92
CA LEU A 315 -0.14 -45.42 -10.71
C LEU A 315 -0.75 -46.79 -10.34
N GLY A 316 -1.29 -47.52 -11.33
CA GLY A 316 -1.91 -48.84 -11.15
C GLY A 316 -0.94 -49.99 -10.83
N ALA A 317 0.35 -49.83 -11.08
CA ALA A 317 1.36 -50.90 -10.93
C ALA A 317 1.80 -51.18 -9.47
N GLY A 318 1.25 -50.50 -8.45
CA GLY A 318 1.70 -50.69 -7.07
C GLY A 318 1.11 -49.72 -6.03
N PRO A 319 1.75 -49.55 -4.86
CA PRO A 319 1.26 -48.67 -3.79
C PRO A 319 1.39 -47.17 -4.15
N PRO A 320 0.55 -46.27 -3.61
CA PRO A 320 0.57 -44.84 -3.96
C PRO A 320 1.98 -44.23 -3.88
N PRO A 321 2.49 -43.59 -4.93
CA PRO A 321 3.82 -42.97 -4.92
C PRO A 321 3.83 -41.70 -4.08
N ILE A 322 5.02 -41.17 -3.76
CA ILE A 322 5.19 -39.79 -3.31
C ILE A 322 5.33 -38.84 -4.51
N TYR A 323 4.91 -37.58 -4.37
CA TYR A 323 5.21 -36.55 -5.36
C TYR A 323 6.47 -35.78 -4.96
N VAL A 324 7.34 -35.48 -5.92
CA VAL A 324 8.49 -34.58 -5.75
C VAL A 324 8.46 -33.50 -6.82
N GLY A 325 8.37 -32.23 -6.41
CA GLY A 325 8.34 -31.10 -7.34
C GLY A 325 8.78 -29.79 -6.72
N PHE A 326 9.88 -29.22 -7.24
CA PHE A 326 10.41 -27.97 -6.74
C PHE A 326 9.92 -26.74 -7.52
N GLY A 327 9.05 -26.89 -8.53
CA GLY A 327 8.55 -25.78 -9.33
C GLY A 327 9.61 -25.21 -10.29
N SER A 328 9.37 -23.99 -10.80
CA SER A 328 10.22 -23.30 -11.79
C SER A 328 11.51 -22.72 -11.19
N ILE A 329 12.25 -23.48 -10.39
CA ILE A 329 13.45 -22.97 -9.72
C ILE A 329 14.67 -23.17 -10.63
N VAL A 330 15.28 -22.06 -11.04
CA VAL A 330 16.55 -22.01 -11.77
C VAL A 330 17.69 -21.96 -10.75
N VAL A 331 18.21 -23.12 -10.33
CA VAL A 331 19.39 -23.19 -9.45
C VAL A 331 20.51 -23.92 -10.16
N GLY A 332 21.76 -23.54 -9.91
CA GLY A 332 22.91 -24.40 -10.22
C GLY A 332 22.89 -25.66 -9.34
N GLY A 333 23.36 -26.78 -9.89
CA GLY A 333 23.52 -28.04 -9.14
C GLY A 333 22.30 -28.96 -9.11
N ILE A 334 21.40 -28.87 -10.10
CA ILE A 334 20.21 -29.73 -10.18
C ILE A 334 20.57 -31.22 -10.22
N GLU A 335 21.68 -31.59 -10.86
CA GLU A 335 22.17 -32.98 -10.87
C GLU A 335 22.42 -33.52 -9.44
N GLY A 336 23.00 -32.69 -8.57
CA GLY A 336 23.23 -33.05 -7.16
C GLY A 336 21.93 -33.19 -6.39
N LEU A 337 20.96 -32.30 -6.62
CA LEU A 337 19.62 -32.40 -6.04
C LEU A 337 18.92 -33.70 -6.46
N MET A 338 18.95 -34.01 -7.76
CA MET A 338 18.34 -35.22 -8.29
C MET A 338 19.01 -36.49 -7.76
N THR A 339 20.33 -36.49 -7.64
CA THR A 339 21.08 -37.59 -7.01
C THR A 339 20.62 -37.83 -5.57
N MET A 340 20.43 -36.77 -4.79
CA MET A 340 19.93 -36.88 -3.41
C MET A 340 18.49 -37.40 -3.35
N VAL A 341 17.61 -36.93 -4.25
CA VAL A 341 16.21 -37.37 -4.35
C VAL A 341 16.13 -38.85 -4.69
N LEU A 342 16.81 -39.29 -5.76
CA LEU A 342 16.82 -40.70 -6.19
C LEU A 342 17.42 -41.62 -5.12
N SER A 343 18.49 -41.16 -4.45
CA SER A 343 19.10 -41.88 -3.31
C SER A 343 18.11 -42.06 -2.16
N ALA A 344 17.32 -41.03 -1.83
CA ALA A 344 16.33 -41.10 -0.76
C ALA A 344 15.15 -42.01 -1.13
N ILE A 345 14.67 -41.96 -2.38
CA ILE A 345 13.62 -42.85 -2.89
C ILE A 345 14.06 -44.31 -2.77
N LYS A 346 15.27 -44.63 -3.27
CA LYS A 346 15.83 -45.99 -3.20
C LYS A 346 16.00 -46.48 -1.77
N ALA A 347 16.46 -45.62 -0.86
CA ALA A 347 16.68 -45.99 0.55
C ALA A 347 15.37 -46.16 1.35
N THR A 348 14.32 -45.44 0.99
CA THR A 348 13.00 -45.55 1.63
C THR A 348 12.11 -46.63 1.01
N GLY A 349 12.45 -47.12 -0.19
CA GLY A 349 11.69 -48.16 -0.90
C GLY A 349 10.33 -47.68 -1.40
N VAL A 350 10.15 -46.36 -1.54
CA VAL A 350 8.90 -45.76 -2.03
C VAL A 350 8.93 -45.63 -3.54
N ARG A 351 7.75 -45.62 -4.17
CA ARG A 351 7.61 -45.16 -5.56
C ARG A 351 7.49 -43.63 -5.57
N ALA A 352 7.93 -42.98 -6.64
CA ALA A 352 7.90 -41.52 -6.74
C ALA A 352 7.46 -41.02 -8.12
N ILE A 353 6.69 -39.94 -8.12
CA ILE A 353 6.40 -39.11 -9.30
C ILE A 353 7.23 -37.84 -9.17
N ILE A 354 8.11 -37.59 -10.13
CA ILE A 354 8.98 -36.41 -10.16
C ILE A 354 8.50 -35.46 -11.26
N SER A 355 8.17 -34.23 -10.89
CA SER A 355 7.83 -33.19 -11.87
C SER A 355 9.08 -32.75 -12.64
N ARG A 356 9.02 -32.78 -13.98
CA ARG A 356 10.13 -32.41 -14.86
C ARG A 356 10.51 -30.93 -14.78
N GLY A 357 9.59 -30.06 -14.39
CA GLY A 357 9.80 -28.60 -14.27
C GLY A 357 10.30 -27.92 -15.55
N TRP A 358 10.74 -26.65 -15.44
CA TRP A 358 11.33 -25.88 -16.54
C TRP A 358 12.70 -26.39 -16.98
N SER A 359 13.38 -27.18 -16.15
CA SER A 359 14.69 -27.76 -16.41
C SER A 359 14.66 -29.02 -17.28
N ASN A 360 13.47 -29.45 -17.72
CA ASN A 360 13.25 -30.66 -18.53
C ASN A 360 14.05 -31.86 -18.00
N LEU A 361 13.89 -32.13 -16.70
CA LEU A 361 14.70 -33.10 -15.99
C LEU A 361 14.54 -34.48 -16.62
N THR A 362 15.66 -35.01 -17.09
CA THR A 362 15.80 -36.38 -17.55
C THR A 362 16.62 -37.11 -16.50
N GLY A 363 16.18 -38.30 -16.12
CA GLY A 363 16.91 -39.18 -15.22
C GLY A 363 16.81 -40.62 -15.68
N GLU A 364 17.54 -41.50 -15.02
CA GLU A 364 17.60 -42.93 -15.38
C GLU A 364 16.21 -43.57 -15.28
N GLU A 365 15.88 -44.43 -16.25
CA GLU A 365 14.65 -45.21 -16.23
C GLU A 365 14.66 -46.16 -15.03
N SER A 366 13.65 -46.03 -14.17
CA SER A 366 13.44 -46.88 -13.00
C SER A 366 11.97 -47.25 -12.89
N SER A 367 11.66 -48.49 -12.55
CA SER A 367 10.28 -48.95 -12.32
C SER A 367 9.60 -48.23 -11.14
N ASP A 368 10.38 -47.62 -10.25
CA ASP A 368 9.88 -46.92 -9.06
C ASP A 368 9.76 -45.40 -9.25
N VAL A 369 10.19 -44.85 -10.40
CA VAL A 369 10.22 -43.40 -10.65
C VAL A 369 9.52 -43.07 -11.97
N PHE A 370 8.53 -42.19 -11.91
CA PHE A 370 7.86 -41.65 -13.08
C PHE A 370 8.09 -40.14 -13.22
N TYR A 371 8.60 -39.71 -14.38
CA TYR A 371 8.86 -38.30 -14.67
C TYR A 371 7.67 -37.65 -15.38
N VAL A 372 6.88 -36.87 -14.63
CA VAL A 372 5.64 -36.24 -15.13
C VAL A 372 5.90 -34.83 -15.71
N GLY A 373 5.24 -34.52 -16.81
CA GLY A 373 5.16 -33.18 -17.40
C GLY A 373 4.16 -32.28 -16.67
N ASP A 374 3.40 -31.48 -17.42
CA ASP A 374 2.33 -30.66 -16.86
C ASP A 374 1.15 -31.55 -16.44
N CYS A 375 0.83 -31.54 -15.14
CA CYS A 375 -0.26 -32.33 -14.57
C CYS A 375 -0.93 -31.51 -13.45
N PRO A 376 -2.26 -31.36 -13.46
CA PRO A 376 -2.96 -30.60 -12.42
C PRO A 376 -2.72 -31.22 -11.03
N HIS A 377 -2.16 -30.43 -10.11
CA HIS A 377 -1.90 -30.90 -8.75
C HIS A 377 -3.19 -31.30 -8.03
N GLU A 378 -4.31 -30.66 -8.35
CA GLU A 378 -5.60 -30.98 -7.77
C GLU A 378 -6.04 -32.42 -8.07
N TRP A 379 -5.66 -32.95 -9.23
CA TRP A 379 -5.91 -34.35 -9.59
C TRP A 379 -4.79 -35.25 -9.06
N LEU A 380 -3.53 -34.89 -9.33
CA LEU A 380 -2.38 -35.73 -9.03
C LEU A 380 -2.23 -35.97 -7.52
N PHE A 381 -2.46 -34.95 -6.70
CA PHE A 381 -2.27 -35.06 -5.26
C PHE A 381 -3.30 -35.97 -4.61
N GLN A 382 -4.40 -36.33 -5.27
CA GLN A 382 -5.32 -37.35 -4.75
C GLN A 382 -4.70 -38.76 -4.83
N GLN A 383 -3.80 -38.97 -5.79
CA GLN A 383 -3.21 -40.27 -6.14
C GLN A 383 -1.89 -40.58 -5.41
N VAL A 384 -1.39 -39.66 -4.58
CA VAL A 384 -0.08 -39.80 -3.90
C VAL A 384 -0.21 -40.00 -2.39
N ALA A 385 0.83 -40.57 -1.78
CA ALA A 385 0.93 -40.78 -0.34
C ALA A 385 1.41 -39.53 0.41
N ALA A 386 2.37 -38.80 -0.14
CA ALA A 386 2.97 -37.61 0.45
C ALA A 386 3.52 -36.67 -0.63
N VAL A 387 3.80 -35.42 -0.26
CA VAL A 387 4.29 -34.37 -1.18
C VAL A 387 5.63 -33.82 -0.68
N VAL A 388 6.64 -33.78 -1.54
CA VAL A 388 7.92 -33.09 -1.31
C VAL A 388 8.01 -31.93 -2.30
N HIS A 389 8.07 -30.71 -1.79
CA HIS A 389 8.12 -29.54 -2.67
C HIS A 389 8.84 -28.35 -2.05
N HIS A 390 8.94 -27.27 -2.82
CA HIS A 390 9.67 -26.06 -2.45
C HIS A 390 8.98 -25.18 -1.40
N GLY A 391 7.71 -25.40 -1.07
CA GLY A 391 6.96 -24.58 -0.10
C GLY A 391 6.17 -23.40 -0.66
N GLY A 392 5.92 -23.32 -1.98
CA GLY A 392 5.03 -22.30 -2.52
C GLY A 392 3.60 -22.44 -1.98
N ALA A 393 2.96 -21.32 -1.61
CA ALA A 393 1.66 -21.29 -0.95
C ALA A 393 0.58 -22.15 -1.63
N GLY A 394 0.46 -22.08 -2.96
CA GLY A 394 -0.54 -22.84 -3.72
C GLY A 394 -0.31 -24.36 -3.68
N THR A 395 0.94 -24.81 -3.78
CA THR A 395 1.28 -26.24 -3.69
C THR A 395 1.07 -26.76 -2.27
N THR A 396 1.46 -25.96 -1.26
CA THR A 396 1.20 -26.25 0.16
C THR A 396 -0.30 -26.42 0.40
N ALA A 397 -1.11 -25.44 -0.04
CA ALA A 397 -2.55 -25.47 0.12
C ALA A 397 -3.20 -26.69 -0.55
N CYS A 398 -2.76 -27.04 -1.77
CA CYS A 398 -3.27 -28.20 -2.50
C CYS A 398 -2.93 -29.51 -1.79
N GLY A 399 -1.68 -29.70 -1.34
CA GLY A 399 -1.27 -30.90 -0.60
C GLY A 399 -2.09 -31.10 0.68
N LEU A 400 -2.22 -30.04 1.47
CA LEU A 400 -3.00 -30.06 2.72
C LEU A 400 -4.50 -30.26 2.46
N ARG A 401 -5.06 -29.67 1.39
CA ARG A 401 -6.48 -29.83 1.03
C ARG A 401 -6.86 -31.29 0.77
N TYR A 402 -5.94 -32.09 0.25
CA TYR A 402 -6.14 -33.53 0.01
C TYR A 402 -5.56 -34.41 1.13
N GLY A 403 -5.24 -33.82 2.28
CA GLY A 403 -4.77 -34.53 3.47
C GLY A 403 -3.42 -35.22 3.26
N LYS A 404 -2.54 -34.65 2.43
CA LYS A 404 -1.23 -35.24 2.14
C LYS A 404 -0.15 -34.66 3.04
N PRO A 405 0.53 -35.50 3.84
CA PRO A 405 1.70 -35.07 4.59
C PRO A 405 2.75 -34.47 3.65
N THR A 406 3.37 -33.38 4.09
CA THR A 406 4.11 -32.49 3.20
C THR A 406 5.49 -32.13 3.76
N THR A 407 6.55 -32.41 3.01
CA THR A 407 7.92 -31.97 3.31
C THR A 407 8.29 -30.75 2.47
N ILE A 408 8.82 -29.71 3.13
CA ILE A 408 9.25 -28.48 2.45
C ILE A 408 10.77 -28.37 2.38
N VAL A 409 11.27 -28.13 1.17
CA VAL A 409 12.67 -27.77 0.89
C VAL A 409 12.69 -26.32 0.40
N PRO A 410 12.82 -25.33 1.30
CA PRO A 410 12.72 -23.93 0.90
C PRO A 410 13.99 -23.42 0.24
N PHE A 411 13.80 -22.54 -0.74
CA PHE A 411 14.84 -21.83 -1.48
C PHE A 411 14.84 -20.33 -1.14
N PHE A 412 13.67 -19.68 -1.12
CA PHE A 412 13.53 -18.23 -0.87
C PHE A 412 12.07 -17.85 -0.53
N GLY A 413 11.84 -16.56 -0.22
CA GLY A 413 10.49 -16.00 -0.12
C GLY A 413 9.70 -16.50 1.10
N ASP A 414 8.43 -16.84 0.89
CA ASP A 414 7.49 -17.33 1.90
C ASP A 414 7.64 -18.83 2.19
N GLN A 415 8.45 -19.54 1.41
CA GLN A 415 8.63 -20.99 1.52
C GLN A 415 9.09 -21.47 2.91
N PRO A 416 10.06 -20.82 3.60
CA PRO A 416 10.44 -21.23 4.95
C PRO A 416 9.29 -21.07 5.96
N PHE A 417 8.48 -20.01 5.81
CA PHE A 417 7.32 -19.77 6.65
C PHE A 417 6.32 -20.92 6.51
N TRP A 418 5.96 -21.31 5.28
CA TRP A 418 5.06 -22.44 5.06
C TRP A 418 5.58 -23.76 5.60
N GLY A 419 6.87 -24.05 5.39
CA GLY A 419 7.48 -25.25 5.95
C GLY A 419 7.39 -25.31 7.47
N ALA A 420 7.64 -24.19 8.15
CA ALA A 420 7.57 -24.13 9.59
C ALA A 420 6.10 -24.19 10.11
N VAL A 421 5.14 -23.62 9.37
CA VAL A 421 3.70 -23.75 9.67
C VAL A 421 3.23 -25.20 9.57
N ILE A 422 3.60 -25.92 8.49
CA ILE A 422 3.26 -27.33 8.30
C ILE A 422 3.88 -28.21 9.39
N ALA A 423 5.16 -27.96 9.71
CA ALA A 423 5.87 -28.68 10.75
C ALA A 423 5.20 -28.52 12.12
N LYS A 424 4.81 -27.28 12.46
CA LYS A 424 4.10 -26.99 13.70
C LYS A 424 2.75 -27.70 13.78
N ALA A 425 2.03 -27.80 12.66
CA ALA A 425 0.78 -28.52 12.58
C ALA A 425 0.93 -30.06 12.59
N GLY A 426 2.17 -30.59 12.59
CA GLY A 426 2.45 -32.03 12.57
C GLY A 426 2.18 -32.70 11.22
N ALA A 427 1.73 -31.96 10.21
CA ALA A 427 1.45 -32.48 8.87
C ALA A 427 2.72 -32.66 8.01
N GLY A 428 3.89 -32.39 8.56
CA GLY A 428 5.18 -32.54 7.91
C GLY A 428 6.35 -32.38 8.89
N PRO A 429 7.57 -32.72 8.48
CA PRO A 429 8.76 -32.49 9.28
C PRO A 429 9.20 -31.02 9.22
N ASP A 430 10.15 -30.63 10.07
CA ASP A 430 10.83 -29.34 9.97
C ASP A 430 11.35 -29.10 8.54
N PRO A 431 11.24 -27.87 8.00
CA PRO A 431 11.71 -27.57 6.66
C PRO A 431 13.22 -27.80 6.54
N ILE A 432 13.66 -28.26 5.36
CA ILE A 432 15.06 -28.54 5.07
C ILE A 432 15.58 -27.47 4.09
N PRO A 433 16.20 -26.37 4.54
CA PRO A 433 16.74 -25.36 3.64
C PRO A 433 17.63 -26.01 2.59
N TYR A 434 17.46 -25.64 1.32
CA TYR A 434 18.16 -26.25 0.18
C TYR A 434 19.67 -26.39 0.39
N ARG A 435 20.31 -25.35 0.95
CA ARG A 435 21.76 -25.33 1.24
C ARG A 435 22.23 -26.39 2.25
N SER A 436 21.30 -26.95 3.02
CA SER A 436 21.56 -27.94 4.06
C SER A 436 20.97 -29.31 3.72
N LEU A 437 20.36 -29.46 2.54
CA LEU A 437 19.73 -30.69 2.09
C LEU A 437 20.78 -31.79 1.92
N THR A 438 20.46 -32.98 2.43
CA THR A 438 21.24 -34.21 2.24
C THR A 438 20.28 -35.38 2.04
N SER A 439 20.74 -36.47 1.42
CA SER A 439 19.94 -37.68 1.25
C SER A 439 19.38 -38.18 2.59
N GLN A 440 20.19 -38.21 3.65
CA GLN A 440 19.77 -38.67 4.98
C GLN A 440 18.63 -37.81 5.57
N LYS A 441 18.71 -36.48 5.44
CA LYS A 441 17.62 -35.61 5.89
C LYS A 441 16.34 -35.84 5.09
N LEU A 442 16.47 -36.04 3.79
CA LEU A 442 15.32 -36.31 2.92
C LEU A 442 14.69 -37.69 3.21
N ILE A 443 15.51 -38.71 3.50
CA ILE A 443 15.04 -40.04 3.95
C ILE A 443 14.19 -39.91 5.21
N HIS A 444 14.71 -39.23 6.24
CA HIS A 444 13.97 -39.03 7.49
C HIS A 444 12.68 -38.24 7.28
N ALA A 445 12.71 -37.24 6.39
CA ALA A 445 11.53 -36.43 6.09
C ALA A 445 10.43 -37.25 5.38
N ILE A 446 10.81 -38.07 4.39
CA ILE A 446 9.89 -39.00 3.71
C ILE A 446 9.30 -40.00 4.72
N GLN A 447 10.14 -40.60 5.57
CA GLN A 447 9.69 -41.54 6.61
C GLN A 447 8.73 -40.89 7.60
N TYR A 448 8.99 -39.64 8.00
CA TYR A 448 8.09 -38.88 8.86
C TYR A 448 6.73 -38.65 8.18
N CYS A 449 6.73 -38.19 6.92
CA CYS A 449 5.49 -37.97 6.16
C CYS A 449 4.65 -39.26 6.02
N LEU A 450 5.28 -40.43 5.99
CA LEU A 450 4.58 -41.72 5.91
C LEU A 450 4.16 -42.27 7.29
N SER A 451 4.48 -41.57 8.37
CA SER A 451 4.08 -41.99 9.72
C SER A 451 2.57 -41.82 9.94
N PRO A 452 1.93 -42.66 10.80
CA PRO A 452 0.52 -42.52 11.12
C PRO A 452 0.14 -41.15 11.69
N ASP A 453 1.03 -40.54 12.48
CA ASP A 453 0.80 -39.24 13.11
C ASP A 453 0.71 -38.13 12.07
N ALA A 454 1.67 -38.09 11.12
CA ALA A 454 1.67 -37.09 10.06
C ALA A 454 0.45 -37.23 9.14
N VAL A 455 0.08 -38.47 8.79
CA VAL A 455 -1.13 -38.76 7.99
C VAL A 455 -2.40 -38.31 8.72
N THR A 456 -2.48 -38.57 10.02
CA THR A 456 -3.65 -38.18 10.84
C THR A 456 -3.75 -36.65 10.95
N ALA A 457 -2.64 -35.97 11.23
CA ALA A 457 -2.60 -34.51 11.30
C ALA A 457 -2.98 -33.85 9.96
N ALA A 458 -2.43 -34.35 8.85
CA ALA A 458 -2.77 -33.85 7.51
C ALA A 458 -4.25 -34.06 7.18
N ARG A 459 -4.83 -35.21 7.55
CA ARG A 459 -6.27 -35.48 7.36
C ARG A 459 -7.15 -34.54 8.19
N GLN A 460 -6.83 -34.30 9.45
CA GLN A 460 -7.58 -33.39 10.31
C GLN A 460 -7.57 -31.94 9.78
N LEU A 461 -6.43 -31.49 9.25
CA LEU A 461 -6.34 -30.20 8.57
C LEU A 461 -7.22 -30.17 7.33
N ALA A 462 -7.18 -31.22 6.50
CA ALA A 462 -8.03 -31.31 5.31
C ALA A 462 -9.53 -31.23 5.66
N GLU A 463 -9.98 -31.98 6.67
CA GLU A 463 -11.36 -31.96 7.16
C GLU A 463 -11.78 -30.57 7.70
N SER A 464 -10.85 -29.82 8.26
CA SER A 464 -11.09 -28.44 8.70
C SER A 464 -11.20 -27.50 7.50
N MET A 465 -10.27 -27.60 6.56
CA MET A 465 -10.24 -26.83 5.31
C MET A 465 -11.45 -27.10 4.41
N GLU A 466 -12.04 -28.30 4.46
CA GLU A 466 -13.26 -28.64 3.71
C GLU A 466 -14.48 -27.84 4.14
N LYS A 467 -14.50 -27.34 5.37
CA LYS A 467 -15.57 -26.49 5.90
C LYS A 467 -15.39 -25.02 5.54
N GLU A 468 -14.26 -24.67 4.93
CA GLU A 468 -13.91 -23.31 4.55
C GLU A 468 -14.32 -23.02 3.11
N ASN A 469 -14.87 -21.82 2.88
CA ASN A 469 -15.09 -21.30 1.52
C ASN A 469 -14.22 -20.05 1.31
N GLY A 470 -12.93 -20.27 1.08
CA GLY A 470 -11.94 -19.19 1.03
C GLY A 470 -12.29 -18.08 0.04
N VAL A 471 -12.73 -18.47 -1.16
CA VAL A 471 -13.04 -17.52 -2.23
C VAL A 471 -14.29 -16.68 -1.89
N GLN A 472 -15.38 -17.31 -1.42
CA GLN A 472 -16.57 -16.58 -1.02
C GLN A 472 -16.31 -15.68 0.19
N SER A 473 -15.61 -16.18 1.21
CA SER A 473 -15.22 -15.40 2.40
C SER A 473 -14.38 -14.18 2.02
N ALA A 474 -13.54 -14.27 0.99
CA ALA A 474 -12.77 -13.12 0.51
C ALA A 474 -13.64 -12.09 -0.23
N VAL A 475 -14.63 -12.53 -1.01
CA VAL A 475 -15.63 -11.64 -1.63
C VAL A 475 -16.45 -10.93 -0.56
N ASP A 476 -16.89 -11.66 0.47
CA ASP A 476 -17.66 -11.11 1.59
C ASP A 476 -16.80 -10.11 2.40
N SER A 477 -15.51 -10.44 2.63
CA SER A 477 -14.55 -9.53 3.26
C SER A 477 -14.34 -8.26 2.41
N PHE A 478 -14.25 -8.39 1.09
CA PHE A 478 -14.17 -7.25 0.18
C PHE A 478 -15.42 -6.37 0.29
N HIS A 479 -16.62 -6.93 0.17
CA HIS A 479 -17.89 -6.20 0.27
C HIS A 479 -18.08 -5.50 1.62
N LYS A 480 -17.74 -6.19 2.72
CA LYS A 480 -17.75 -5.64 4.08
C LYS A 480 -16.90 -4.37 4.22
N HIS A 481 -15.78 -4.28 3.50
CA HIS A 481 -14.85 -3.16 3.57
C HIS A 481 -15.13 -2.02 2.58
N LEU A 482 -16.15 -2.17 1.72
CA LEU A 482 -16.59 -1.11 0.82
C LEU A 482 -17.44 -0.07 1.57
N PRO A 483 -17.28 1.24 1.28
CA PRO A 483 -18.12 2.29 1.85
C PRO A 483 -19.47 2.37 1.12
N GLN A 484 -20.24 1.28 1.13
CA GLN A 484 -21.45 1.08 0.31
C GLN A 484 -22.41 2.29 0.29
N PRO A 485 -22.83 2.90 1.43
CA PRO A 485 -23.75 4.06 1.39
C PRO A 485 -23.16 5.28 0.68
N LYS A 486 -21.82 5.42 0.65
CA LYS A 486 -21.15 6.50 -0.05
C LYS A 486 -20.97 6.21 -1.54
N MET A 487 -21.19 4.98 -2.00
CA MET A 487 -21.02 4.60 -3.40
C MET A 487 -22.29 4.77 -4.23
N GLN A 488 -23.46 5.00 -3.62
CA GLN A 488 -24.74 5.08 -4.33
C GLN A 488 -24.88 6.36 -5.17
N CYS A 489 -25.45 6.20 -6.38
CA CYS A 489 -25.93 7.29 -7.22
C CYS A 489 -27.26 7.87 -6.66
N ASP A 490 -27.44 9.18 -6.77
CA ASP A 490 -28.65 9.87 -6.26
C ASP A 490 -29.91 9.55 -7.12
N PHE A 491 -29.73 9.09 -8.35
CA PHE A 491 -30.81 8.73 -9.28
C PHE A 491 -31.16 7.24 -9.21
N PHE A 492 -30.12 6.39 -9.11
CA PHE A 492 -30.24 4.94 -9.15
C PHE A 492 -29.37 4.35 -8.02
N PRO A 493 -29.93 4.12 -6.81
CA PRO A 493 -29.15 3.66 -5.66
C PRO A 493 -28.47 2.29 -5.82
N ASP A 494 -28.88 1.52 -6.82
CA ASP A 494 -28.28 0.26 -7.27
C ASP A 494 -27.11 0.46 -8.24
N GLN A 495 -26.74 1.70 -8.57
CA GLN A 495 -25.63 2.04 -9.46
C GLN A 495 -24.53 2.83 -8.72
N PRO A 496 -23.25 2.61 -9.05
CA PRO A 496 -22.16 3.35 -8.43
C PRO A 496 -22.12 4.81 -8.93
N ALA A 497 -22.02 5.75 -8.00
CA ALA A 497 -21.74 7.15 -8.28
C ALA A 497 -20.31 7.31 -8.79
N ALA A 498 -20.16 7.93 -9.96
CA ALA A 498 -18.88 8.13 -10.63
C ALA A 498 -18.54 9.62 -10.81
N LEU A 499 -19.54 10.46 -11.02
CA LEU A 499 -19.41 11.91 -11.23
C LEU A 499 -20.33 12.68 -10.28
N MET A 500 -20.02 13.95 -10.08
CA MET A 500 -20.82 14.85 -9.23
C MET A 500 -20.94 16.24 -9.85
N TYR A 501 -22.08 16.87 -9.58
CA TYR A 501 -22.39 18.25 -9.95
C TYR A 501 -22.65 19.09 -8.69
N GLY A 502 -22.27 20.37 -8.71
CA GLY A 502 -22.50 21.30 -7.59
C GLY A 502 -21.42 21.25 -6.49
N ARG A 503 -21.66 21.96 -5.38
CA ARG A 503 -20.71 22.08 -4.24
C ARG A 503 -21.43 22.08 -2.90
N GLY A 504 -20.74 21.62 -1.85
CA GLY A 504 -21.26 21.62 -0.47
C GLY A 504 -22.52 20.77 -0.30
N LYS A 505 -23.52 21.28 0.41
CA LYS A 505 -24.82 20.58 0.62
C LYS A 505 -25.66 20.43 -0.67
N LYS A 506 -25.27 21.09 -1.77
CA LYS A 506 -25.97 21.08 -3.06
C LYS A 506 -25.32 20.15 -4.09
N GLN A 507 -24.53 19.17 -3.64
CA GLN A 507 -23.85 18.22 -4.52
C GLN A 507 -24.82 17.13 -4.96
N VAL A 508 -24.95 16.86 -6.26
CA VAL A 508 -25.70 15.74 -6.82
C VAL A 508 -24.71 14.68 -7.33
N LYS A 509 -24.89 13.42 -6.92
CA LYS A 509 -24.04 12.28 -7.29
C LYS A 509 -24.69 11.49 -8.42
N MET A 510 -23.93 11.18 -9.46
CA MET A 510 -24.43 10.56 -10.68
C MET A 510 -23.60 9.34 -11.03
N CYS A 511 -24.26 8.28 -11.48
CA CYS A 511 -23.62 7.18 -12.19
C CYS A 511 -23.19 7.64 -13.60
N ARG A 512 -22.29 6.88 -14.23
CA ARG A 512 -21.71 7.23 -15.53
C ARG A 512 -22.77 7.46 -16.63
N PRO A 513 -23.80 6.60 -16.78
CA PRO A 513 -24.84 6.80 -17.80
C PRO A 513 -25.61 8.11 -17.62
N VAL A 514 -26.05 8.42 -16.40
CA VAL A 514 -26.79 9.65 -16.08
C VAL A 514 -25.96 10.89 -16.41
N ALA A 515 -24.70 10.92 -16.00
CA ALA A 515 -23.83 12.05 -16.28
C ALA A 515 -23.61 12.27 -17.79
N SER A 516 -23.43 11.19 -18.55
CA SER A 516 -23.34 11.22 -20.01
C SER A 516 -24.60 11.79 -20.66
N ILE A 517 -25.79 11.30 -20.26
CA ILE A 517 -27.09 11.75 -20.78
C ILE A 517 -27.28 13.24 -20.52
N LEU A 518 -27.00 13.72 -19.31
CA LEU A 518 -27.19 15.13 -18.95
C LEU A 518 -26.25 16.07 -19.72
N VAL A 519 -25.02 15.63 -20.03
CA VAL A 519 -24.09 16.39 -20.86
C VAL A 519 -24.57 16.44 -22.31
N LYS A 520 -24.97 15.29 -22.89
CA LYS A 520 -25.47 15.22 -24.27
C LYS A 520 -26.74 16.02 -24.51
N ASN A 521 -27.63 16.11 -23.51
CA ASN A 521 -28.84 16.92 -23.56
C ASN A 521 -28.62 18.40 -23.20
N GLY A 522 -27.37 18.83 -22.96
CA GLY A 522 -27.03 20.23 -22.66
C GLY A 522 -27.53 20.73 -21.30
N LYS A 523 -27.94 19.84 -20.40
CA LYS A 523 -28.43 20.20 -19.06
C LYS A 523 -27.30 20.49 -18.08
N VAL A 524 -26.16 19.83 -18.25
CA VAL A 524 -24.93 20.07 -17.50
C VAL A 524 -23.78 20.26 -18.47
N GLU A 525 -23.00 21.31 -18.31
CA GLU A 525 -21.78 21.47 -19.10
C GLU A 525 -20.67 20.55 -18.57
N ARG A 526 -19.88 19.95 -19.46
CA ARG A 526 -18.74 19.09 -19.12
C ARG A 526 -17.83 19.68 -18.03
N LYS A 527 -17.55 20.99 -18.10
CA LYS A 527 -16.67 21.71 -17.16
C LYS A 527 -17.25 21.86 -15.74
N GLN A 528 -18.54 21.59 -15.56
CA GLN A 528 -19.23 21.67 -14.27
C GLN A 528 -19.23 20.33 -13.52
N LEU A 529 -18.93 19.23 -14.22
CA LEU A 529 -18.79 17.91 -13.62
C LEU A 529 -17.43 17.75 -12.97
N LYS A 530 -17.41 17.01 -11.87
CA LYS A 530 -16.19 16.55 -11.22
C LYS A 530 -16.26 15.06 -10.95
N SER A 531 -15.11 14.40 -10.92
CA SER A 531 -15.01 13.01 -10.46
C SER A 531 -15.53 12.90 -9.02
N TYR A 532 -16.50 12.00 -8.78
CA TYR A 532 -16.95 11.67 -7.42
C TYR A 532 -15.96 10.71 -6.76
N ARG A 533 -15.68 10.94 -5.47
CA ARG A 533 -14.69 10.18 -4.68
C ARG A 533 -15.41 9.43 -3.56
N SER A 534 -15.63 8.13 -3.76
CA SER A 534 -16.34 7.27 -2.79
C SER A 534 -15.51 6.99 -1.52
N LYS A 535 -14.18 6.92 -1.65
CA LYS A 535 -13.23 6.76 -0.55
C LYS A 535 -11.99 7.63 -0.80
N PRO A 536 -12.05 8.94 -0.50
CA PRO A 536 -10.88 9.80 -0.63
C PRO A 536 -9.80 9.37 0.39
N THR A 537 -8.59 9.13 -0.10
CA THR A 537 -7.42 8.86 0.72
C THR A 537 -6.55 10.10 0.78
N ASN A 538 -6.30 10.62 1.98
CA ASN A 538 -5.31 11.67 2.18
C ASN A 538 -4.04 11.07 2.77
N ILE A 539 -2.95 11.11 2.01
CA ILE A 539 -1.62 10.86 2.54
C ILE A 539 -1.12 12.20 3.06
N GLU A 540 -1.09 12.35 4.38
CA GLU A 540 -0.54 13.54 5.04
C GLU A 540 0.93 13.30 5.33
N ASN A 541 1.77 14.26 4.95
CA ASN A 541 3.20 14.19 5.19
C ASN A 541 3.49 14.51 6.67
N GLN A 542 3.51 13.51 7.56
CA GLN A 542 3.87 13.68 8.97
C GLN A 542 5.39 13.54 9.13
N ARG A 543 6.09 14.67 9.28
CA ARG A 543 7.55 14.66 9.47
C ARG A 543 7.86 14.55 10.96
N TRP A 544 8.48 13.42 11.34
CA TRP A 544 8.58 12.93 12.71
C TRP A 544 9.96 13.06 13.37
N ASP A 545 10.90 13.83 12.82
CA ASP A 545 12.26 13.84 13.37
C ASP A 545 12.48 15.00 14.38
N PRO A 546 12.64 14.71 15.69
CA PRO A 546 12.85 15.74 16.70
C PRO A 546 14.21 16.43 16.56
N LEU A 547 15.24 15.75 16.06
CA LEU A 547 16.57 16.32 15.84
C LEU A 547 16.56 17.38 14.72
N THR A 548 15.71 17.19 13.71
CA THR A 548 15.48 18.12 12.62
C THR A 548 14.61 19.30 13.09
N ALA A 549 13.60 19.03 13.92
CA ALA A 549 12.74 20.05 14.52
C ALA A 549 13.44 20.91 15.60
N LEU A 550 14.50 20.39 16.25
CA LEU A 550 15.24 21.04 17.35
C LEU A 550 16.63 21.57 16.97
N SER A 551 16.99 21.67 15.68
CA SER A 551 18.27 22.28 15.31
C SER A 551 18.24 23.80 15.60
N ALA A 552 19.09 24.25 16.54
CA ALA A 552 19.05 25.54 17.21
C ALA A 552 19.17 26.80 16.32
N ALA A 553 19.50 26.65 15.02
CA ALA A 553 19.46 27.73 14.03
C ALA A 553 18.04 28.07 13.52
N SER A 554 17.07 27.20 13.80
CA SER A 554 15.71 27.28 13.29
C SER A 554 14.89 28.36 13.98
N ILE A 555 15.00 28.55 15.30
CA ILE A 555 14.14 29.52 16.03
C ILE A 555 14.37 30.96 15.51
N SER A 556 15.61 31.37 15.25
CA SER A 556 15.93 32.68 14.68
C SER A 556 15.41 32.83 13.24
N THR A 557 15.53 31.79 12.43
CA THR A 557 15.00 31.74 11.06
C THR A 557 13.46 31.75 11.04
N ILE A 558 12.84 31.04 11.98
CA ILE A 558 11.40 30.93 12.18
C ILE A 558 10.80 32.25 12.66
N VAL A 559 11.43 32.94 13.62
CA VAL A 559 11.01 34.29 14.06
C VAL A 559 11.15 35.30 12.93
N LYS A 560 12.22 35.21 12.13
CA LYS A 560 12.41 36.05 10.93
C LYS A 560 11.40 35.73 9.81
N MET A 561 11.02 34.47 9.63
CA MET A 561 9.98 34.07 8.68
C MET A 561 8.57 34.42 9.15
N ALA A 562 8.29 34.36 10.45
CA ALA A 562 7.04 34.84 11.03
C ALA A 562 6.87 36.36 10.78
N GLY A 563 7.95 37.14 10.90
CA GLY A 563 7.97 38.55 10.49
C GLY A 563 7.73 38.75 8.99
N ALA A 564 8.40 37.97 8.13
CA ALA A 564 8.23 38.07 6.67
C ALA A 564 6.85 37.57 6.17
N THR A 565 6.19 36.66 6.88
CA THR A 565 4.85 36.13 6.55
C THR A 565 3.74 37.01 7.11
N ALA A 566 3.95 37.58 8.31
CA ALA A 566 3.11 38.65 8.82
C ALA A 566 3.09 39.81 7.81
N ASP A 567 4.22 40.18 7.23
CA ASP A 567 4.28 41.18 6.17
C ASP A 567 3.45 40.83 4.92
N ILE A 568 3.32 39.55 4.54
CA ILE A 568 2.52 39.12 3.37
C ILE A 568 1.01 39.22 3.65
N ILE A 569 0.58 39.12 4.90
CA ILE A 569 -0.84 39.18 5.32
C ILE A 569 -1.22 40.60 5.76
N VAL A 570 -0.32 41.26 6.49
CA VAL A 570 -0.50 42.58 7.08
C VAL A 570 -0.31 43.67 6.04
N LYS A 571 0.70 43.62 5.14
CA LYS A 571 0.90 44.68 4.15
C LYS A 571 -0.29 44.84 3.21
N PRO A 572 -0.92 43.79 2.65
CA PRO A 572 -2.14 43.97 1.86
C PRO A 572 -3.31 44.55 2.67
N PHE A 573 -3.41 44.23 3.96
CA PHE A 573 -4.44 44.76 4.85
C PHE A 573 -4.15 46.22 5.27
N GLU A 574 -2.89 46.59 5.44
CA GLU A 574 -2.40 47.94 5.68
C GLU A 574 -2.48 48.81 4.43
N GLU A 575 -2.22 48.28 3.23
CA GLU A 575 -2.46 48.95 1.94
C GLU A 575 -3.96 49.18 1.73
N TYR A 576 -4.81 48.20 2.08
CA TYR A 576 -6.26 48.34 2.07
C TYR A 576 -6.73 49.43 3.06
N LYS A 577 -6.13 49.50 4.24
CA LYS A 577 -6.45 50.50 5.27
C LYS A 577 -5.90 51.89 4.91
N ARG A 578 -4.68 52.00 4.35
CA ARG A 578 -4.10 53.25 3.82
C ARG A 578 -4.88 53.79 2.63
N GLY A 579 -5.39 52.93 1.76
CA GLY A 579 -6.31 53.31 0.68
C GLY A 579 -7.69 53.75 1.18
N SER A 580 -8.07 53.35 2.40
CA SER A 580 -9.31 53.78 3.08
C SER A 580 -9.13 55.09 3.87
N GLU A 581 -7.92 55.38 4.37
CA GLU A 581 -7.62 56.57 5.19
C GLU A 581 -7.15 57.79 4.36
N SER A 582 -6.85 57.62 3.07
CA SER A 582 -6.43 58.72 2.17
C SER A 582 -7.58 59.48 1.51
N ASN A 583 -8.84 59.20 1.90
CA ASN A 583 -10.01 59.93 1.43
C ASN A 583 -10.48 61.07 2.37
N ASP A 584 -9.78 61.28 3.50
CA ASP A 584 -10.06 62.34 4.47
C ASP A 584 -8.77 63.11 4.80
N LYS A 585 -8.37 64.03 3.92
CA LYS A 585 -7.63 65.28 4.20
C LYS A 585 -7.21 65.96 2.89
N LEU A 586 -8.10 66.82 2.39
CA LEU A 586 -7.77 67.89 1.46
C LEU A 586 -7.19 69.06 2.25
N THR A 587 -5.91 69.40 2.04
CA THR A 587 -5.38 70.78 2.04
C THR A 587 -3.91 70.80 1.57
N VAL A 588 -3.65 71.57 0.53
CA VAL A 588 -2.33 72.08 0.04
C VAL A 588 -1.98 73.30 0.91
N PRO A 589 -0.71 73.65 1.31
CA PRO A 589 0.42 73.93 0.39
C PRO A 589 1.87 73.71 0.88
N GLY A 590 2.82 73.81 -0.07
CA GLY A 590 4.16 74.38 0.17
C GLY A 590 5.39 73.49 -0.10
N ARG A 591 6.24 73.90 -1.05
CA ARG A 591 7.58 73.33 -1.35
C ARG A 591 8.65 74.23 -0.73
N PRO A 592 9.67 73.71 -0.02
CA PRO A 592 11.09 73.81 -0.46
C PRO A 592 11.93 72.60 0.05
N SER A 593 13.24 72.41 -0.11
CA SER A 593 14.29 72.67 -1.10
C SER A 593 15.41 71.67 -0.77
N ASN A 594 16.26 71.34 -1.74
CA ASN A 594 17.39 70.41 -1.65
C ASN A 594 18.47 70.81 -0.63
N GLY A 595 19.08 69.80 0.01
CA GLY A 595 20.41 69.87 0.64
C GLY A 595 20.50 68.90 1.82
N GLU A 596 21.52 68.04 1.83
CA GLU A 596 21.88 67.05 2.89
C GLU A 596 21.46 65.59 2.65
N LEU A 597 22.00 64.94 1.61
CA LEU A 597 21.98 63.47 1.47
C LEU A 597 23.28 62.89 0.88
N GLY A 598 24.35 63.68 0.80
CA GLY A 598 25.63 63.26 0.19
C GLY A 598 26.57 62.49 1.12
N GLU A 599 26.60 62.79 2.42
CA GLU A 599 27.63 62.23 3.33
C GLU A 599 27.26 60.92 4.02
N LYS A 600 25.98 60.49 3.97
CA LYS A 600 25.56 59.19 4.57
C LYS A 600 25.77 57.99 3.65
N ALA A 601 25.91 58.20 2.34
CA ALA A 601 25.97 57.11 1.37
C ALA A 601 27.36 56.46 1.26
N GLU A 602 28.45 57.19 1.53
CA GLU A 602 29.82 56.63 1.49
C GLU A 602 30.22 55.87 2.76
N ALA A 603 29.69 56.24 3.93
CA ALA A 603 29.99 55.56 5.18
C ALA A 603 29.38 54.15 5.30
N ASP A 604 28.22 53.92 4.66
CA ASP A 604 27.53 52.62 4.68
C ASP A 604 28.11 51.61 3.68
N ALA A 605 28.72 52.08 2.59
CA ALA A 605 29.35 51.22 1.57
C ALA A 605 30.64 50.53 2.07
N GLU A 606 31.42 51.22 2.91
CA GLU A 606 32.66 50.68 3.50
C GLU A 606 32.37 49.62 4.59
N LYS A 607 31.21 49.71 5.26
CA LYS A 607 30.79 48.81 6.35
C LYS A 607 30.29 47.45 5.83
N ILE A 608 29.70 47.41 4.64
CA ILE A 608 29.23 46.16 4.00
C ILE A 608 30.40 45.32 3.49
N ARG A 609 31.52 45.95 3.09
CA ARG A 609 32.69 45.24 2.54
C ARG A 609 33.52 44.48 3.57
N ARG A 610 33.36 44.76 4.88
CA ARG A 610 34.11 44.12 5.98
C ARG A 610 33.41 42.92 6.64
N HIS A 611 32.19 42.55 6.24
CA HIS A 611 31.43 41.43 6.85
C HIS A 611 31.41 40.14 6.01
N SER A 612 32.18 40.07 4.93
CA SER A 612 32.34 38.85 4.12
C SER A 612 33.73 38.25 4.35
N GLN A 613 33.96 37.59 5.49
CA GLN A 613 35.02 36.58 5.62
C GLN A 613 34.84 35.65 6.83
N ALA A 614 34.85 34.33 6.52
CA ALA A 614 35.06 33.12 7.33
C ALA A 614 33.83 32.30 7.84
N PRO A 615 33.94 30.95 7.94
CA PRO A 615 34.77 29.99 7.20
C PRO A 615 33.96 28.87 6.51
N ALA A 616 34.54 28.27 5.47
CA ALA A 616 34.05 27.06 4.81
C ALA A 616 34.25 25.84 5.73
N PHE A 617 33.19 25.06 5.96
CA PHE A 617 33.30 23.70 6.49
C PHE A 617 33.37 22.73 5.30
N ALA A 618 34.50 22.02 5.20
CA ALA A 618 34.78 21.05 4.17
C ALA A 618 33.84 19.83 4.29
N MET A 619 33.09 19.52 3.23
CA MET A 619 32.57 18.18 3.00
C MET A 619 33.64 17.37 2.27
N LEU A 620 33.88 16.15 2.75
CA LEU A 620 34.74 15.15 2.10
C LEU A 620 34.21 14.81 0.69
N PRO A 621 35.07 14.73 -0.34
CA PRO A 621 34.64 14.43 -1.70
C PRO A 621 34.43 12.92 -1.92
N LEU A 622 33.31 12.57 -2.54
CA LEU A 622 33.12 11.29 -3.24
C LEU A 622 33.86 11.35 -4.58
N PRO A 623 34.69 10.36 -4.96
CA PRO A 623 35.44 10.42 -6.20
C PRO A 623 34.60 10.02 -7.42
N GLY A 624 34.65 10.86 -8.47
CA GLY A 624 34.52 10.39 -9.85
C GLY A 624 33.29 10.84 -10.65
N VAL A 625 33.10 12.14 -10.88
CA VAL A 625 32.43 12.66 -12.10
C VAL A 625 33.09 13.99 -12.48
N GLY A 626 33.77 14.02 -13.62
CA GLY A 626 34.38 15.23 -14.18
C GLY A 626 33.32 16.17 -14.78
N VAL A 627 33.49 17.47 -14.57
CA VAL A 627 32.69 18.55 -15.16
C VAL A 627 33.59 19.33 -16.13
N PRO A 628 33.20 19.58 -17.39
CA PRO A 628 33.93 20.50 -18.28
C PRO A 628 33.58 21.97 -18.00
N GLU A 629 34.56 22.84 -18.18
CA GLU A 629 34.53 24.29 -17.94
C GLU A 629 33.68 25.11 -18.94
N GLY A 630 32.96 26.09 -18.39
CA GLY A 630 32.99 27.53 -18.75
C GLY A 630 32.77 27.99 -20.20
N GLY A 631 31.64 28.66 -20.43
CA GLY A 631 31.44 29.57 -21.57
C GLY A 631 30.43 30.69 -21.24
N ASP A 632 30.92 31.93 -21.21
CA ASP A 632 30.16 33.17 -20.99
C ASP A 632 29.13 33.47 -22.10
N LEU A 633 27.89 33.82 -21.72
CA LEU A 633 26.96 34.51 -22.63
C LEU A 633 26.16 35.61 -21.90
N LYS A 634 26.30 36.84 -22.41
CA LYS A 634 25.61 38.08 -22.02
C LYS A 634 24.09 38.00 -22.29
N PRO A 635 23.24 38.74 -21.55
CA PRO A 635 21.82 38.81 -21.83
C PRO A 635 21.53 39.76 -23.01
N MET A 636 20.85 39.24 -24.04
CA MET A 636 20.23 40.02 -25.11
C MET A 636 18.93 40.68 -24.62
N SER A 637 18.83 41.97 -24.88
CA SER A 637 17.62 42.79 -24.82
C SER A 637 16.69 42.49 -26.01
N ARG A 638 15.37 42.58 -25.77
CA ARG A 638 14.32 42.57 -26.82
C ARG A 638 13.13 43.44 -26.38
N PRO A 639 12.29 43.92 -27.33
CA PRO A 639 12.11 45.35 -27.55
C PRO A 639 10.76 45.88 -27.06
N ALA A 640 10.72 47.21 -26.90
CA ALA A 640 9.51 47.98 -26.66
C ALA A 640 8.53 47.87 -27.84
N SER A 641 7.26 47.64 -27.54
CA SER A 641 6.15 47.98 -28.43
C SER A 641 5.09 48.74 -27.64
N SER A 642 4.73 49.88 -28.20
CA SER A 642 3.73 50.85 -27.73
C SER A 642 2.34 50.45 -28.21
N SER A 643 1.32 50.52 -27.36
CA SER A 643 0.00 51.05 -27.76
C SER A 643 -0.93 51.35 -26.58
N SER A 644 -1.55 52.53 -26.70
CA SER A 644 -2.86 53.00 -26.19
C SER A 644 -3.24 52.83 -24.72
N ARG A 645 -3.32 53.99 -24.05
CA ARG A 645 -4.26 54.26 -22.95
C ARG A 645 -5.70 54.10 -23.47
N GLY A 646 -6.46 53.21 -22.84
CA GLY A 646 -7.91 53.21 -22.80
C GLY A 646 -8.34 53.15 -21.34
N ASP A 647 -9.13 54.13 -20.92
CA ASP A 647 -9.80 54.16 -19.61
C ASP A 647 -10.77 52.99 -19.51
N GLU A 648 -10.55 52.09 -18.54
CA GLU A 648 -11.61 51.22 -18.02
C GLU A 648 -11.43 51.08 -16.50
N SER A 649 -12.49 51.42 -15.77
CA SER A 649 -12.57 51.32 -14.32
C SER A 649 -12.45 49.85 -13.89
N SER A 650 -11.25 49.42 -13.54
CA SER A 650 -11.05 48.05 -13.04
C SER A 650 -11.59 47.91 -11.62
N SER A 651 -12.52 46.97 -11.46
CA SER A 651 -13.11 46.61 -10.18
C SER A 651 -12.06 45.96 -9.26
N LYS A 652 -12.18 46.27 -7.97
CA LYS A 652 -11.34 45.80 -6.84
C LYS A 652 -11.04 44.28 -6.77
N PRO A 653 -11.82 43.34 -7.37
CA PRO A 653 -11.44 41.91 -7.39
C PRO A 653 -10.22 41.57 -8.26
N GLY A 654 -9.95 42.34 -9.33
CA GLY A 654 -8.90 42.02 -10.31
C GLY A 654 -7.48 42.15 -9.75
N ALA A 655 -7.23 43.19 -8.94
CA ALA A 655 -5.92 43.42 -8.34
C ALA A 655 -5.54 42.35 -7.30
N MET A 656 -6.51 41.82 -6.55
CA MET A 656 -6.31 40.67 -5.65
C MET A 656 -6.02 39.38 -6.41
N ALA A 657 -6.70 39.14 -7.54
CA ALA A 657 -6.44 37.97 -8.38
C ALA A 657 -5.03 38.01 -9.01
N VAL A 658 -4.56 39.20 -9.41
CA VAL A 658 -3.22 39.41 -9.97
C VAL A 658 -2.12 39.32 -8.88
N ALA A 659 -2.35 39.84 -7.68
CA ALA A 659 -1.42 39.71 -6.56
C ALA A 659 -1.32 38.25 -6.07
N ALA A 660 -2.45 37.54 -6.01
CA ALA A 660 -2.48 36.10 -5.76
C ALA A 660 -1.72 35.33 -6.87
N ALA A 661 -1.96 35.63 -8.15
CA ALA A 661 -1.26 35.01 -9.27
C ALA A 661 0.27 35.27 -9.25
N ASN A 662 0.70 36.48 -8.89
CA ASN A 662 2.12 36.84 -8.77
C ASN A 662 2.80 36.20 -7.54
N GLY A 663 2.06 35.93 -6.46
CA GLY A 663 2.52 35.11 -5.33
C GLY A 663 2.57 33.62 -5.66
N VAL A 664 1.61 33.13 -6.45
CA VAL A 664 1.47 31.73 -6.90
C VAL A 664 2.64 31.30 -7.79
N GLY A 665 3.14 32.19 -8.66
CA GLY A 665 4.32 31.90 -9.49
C GLY A 665 5.62 31.66 -8.70
N LYS A 666 5.75 32.22 -7.49
CA LYS A 666 6.94 32.05 -6.63
C LYS A 666 6.89 30.80 -5.74
N LEU A 667 5.71 30.25 -5.45
CA LEU A 667 5.52 29.07 -4.60
C LEU A 667 5.61 27.72 -5.36
N ALA A 668 5.61 27.75 -6.69
CA ALA A 668 5.61 26.55 -7.53
C ALA A 668 6.97 25.81 -7.62
N GLY A 669 8.04 26.35 -7.04
CA GLY A 669 9.38 25.73 -7.04
C GLY A 669 9.62 24.82 -5.83
N ASN A 670 10.35 23.70 -6.03
CA ASN A 670 10.70 22.76 -4.95
C ASN A 670 11.41 23.43 -3.76
N ALA A 671 12.26 24.43 -4.03
CA ALA A 671 12.96 25.20 -2.99
C ALA A 671 12.02 26.07 -2.14
N THR A 672 10.93 26.61 -2.72
CA THR A 672 9.96 27.46 -2.01
C THR A 672 8.90 26.66 -1.27
N LYS A 673 8.46 25.49 -1.78
CA LYS A 673 7.67 24.52 -0.97
C LYS A 673 8.44 24.09 0.27
N GLY A 674 9.71 23.74 0.10
CA GLY A 674 10.63 23.33 1.18
C GLY A 674 10.65 24.34 2.33
N LEU A 675 10.81 25.62 1.99
CA LEU A 675 10.96 26.69 2.97
C LEU A 675 9.63 27.13 3.61
N PHE A 676 8.57 27.34 2.82
CA PHE A 676 7.34 27.99 3.30
C PHE A 676 6.24 27.05 3.76
N VAL A 677 6.26 25.79 3.34
CA VAL A 677 5.21 24.81 3.67
C VAL A 677 5.82 23.65 4.45
N ASP A 678 6.85 23.02 3.90
CA ASP A 678 7.37 21.76 4.42
C ASP A 678 8.08 21.91 5.78
N ILE A 679 8.98 22.90 5.93
CA ILE A 679 9.69 23.13 7.22
C ILE A 679 8.71 23.54 8.33
N PRO A 680 7.84 24.55 8.16
CA PRO A 680 6.88 24.92 9.20
C PRO A 680 5.91 23.77 9.55
N LEU A 681 5.39 23.05 8.54
CA LEU A 681 4.50 21.92 8.77
C LEU A 681 5.21 20.79 9.52
N ALA A 682 6.49 20.52 9.20
CA ALA A 682 7.30 19.55 9.93
C ALA A 682 7.45 19.90 11.41
N VAL A 683 7.74 21.17 11.71
CA VAL A 683 7.83 21.66 13.10
C VAL A 683 6.49 21.50 13.81
N THR A 684 5.39 21.87 13.13
CA THR A 684 4.03 21.75 13.68
C THR A 684 3.70 20.30 14.03
N GLU A 685 3.77 19.41 13.04
CA GLU A 685 3.44 17.99 13.20
C GLU A 685 4.40 17.26 14.14
N GLY A 686 5.69 17.58 14.09
CA GLY A 686 6.69 17.04 15.00
C GLY A 686 6.36 17.36 16.46
N LEU A 687 5.97 18.61 16.76
CA LEU A 687 5.56 19.02 18.09
C LEU A 687 4.24 18.39 18.55
N ARG A 688 3.25 18.24 17.66
CA ARG A 688 1.99 17.54 17.97
C ARG A 688 2.21 16.08 18.33
N ASN A 689 3.28 15.49 17.80
CA ASN A 689 3.60 14.09 17.93
C ASN A 689 4.48 13.74 19.15
N VAL A 690 5.08 14.74 19.83
CA VAL A 690 5.89 14.53 21.04
C VAL A 690 5.18 13.70 22.14
N PRO A 691 3.85 13.82 22.38
CA PRO A 691 3.15 12.99 23.37
C PRO A 691 3.28 11.48 23.19
N ASN A 692 3.38 11.00 21.94
CA ASN A 692 3.57 9.57 21.66
C ASN A 692 4.91 9.05 22.24
N LEU A 693 5.95 9.89 22.39
CA LEU A 693 7.26 9.48 22.92
C LEU A 693 7.22 9.05 24.39
N TYR A 694 6.17 9.42 25.14
CA TYR A 694 5.98 9.03 26.52
C TYR A 694 4.66 8.27 26.77
N GLY A 695 4.10 7.71 25.69
CA GLY A 695 2.97 6.78 25.73
C GLY A 695 1.58 7.41 25.73
N ASP A 696 1.45 8.71 25.45
CA ASP A 696 0.14 9.37 25.30
C ASP A 696 -0.33 9.36 23.84
N THR A 697 -1.65 9.38 23.64
CA THR A 697 -2.25 9.33 22.29
C THR A 697 -2.41 10.72 21.67
N VAL A 698 -1.94 10.88 20.43
CA VAL A 698 -2.10 12.11 19.66
C VAL A 698 -3.43 12.11 18.90
N LYS A 699 -4.20 13.19 19.01
CA LYS A 699 -5.47 13.33 18.32
C LYS A 699 -5.27 13.74 16.86
N LYS A 700 -5.71 12.89 15.93
CA LYS A 700 -5.72 13.18 14.49
C LYS A 700 -6.65 14.36 14.18
N HIS A 701 -6.28 15.17 13.18
CA HIS A 701 -7.09 16.27 12.68
C HIS A 701 -7.78 15.90 11.35
N ASP A 702 -8.71 16.74 10.89
CA ASP A 702 -9.34 16.56 9.57
C ASP A 702 -8.31 16.82 8.45
N ALA A 703 -8.53 16.22 7.28
CA ALA A 703 -7.67 16.40 6.12
C ALA A 703 -7.61 17.87 5.63
N VAL A 704 -6.40 18.35 5.35
CA VAL A 704 -6.20 19.62 4.61
C VAL A 704 -6.22 19.32 3.11
N GLU A 705 -7.27 19.74 2.42
CA GLU A 705 -7.45 19.50 0.98
C GLU A 705 -7.26 20.76 0.13
N ASP A 706 -7.54 21.92 0.72
CA ASP A 706 -7.53 23.25 0.11
C ASP A 706 -7.30 24.33 1.19
N PHE A 707 -7.26 25.59 0.79
CA PHE A 707 -7.04 26.69 1.73
C PHE A 707 -8.10 26.76 2.82
N ARG A 708 -9.38 26.52 2.47
CA ARG A 708 -10.50 26.66 3.40
C ARG A 708 -10.48 25.56 4.47
N SER A 709 -10.25 24.32 4.05
CA SER A 709 -10.04 23.20 4.96
C SER A 709 -8.79 23.42 5.81
N GLY A 710 -7.70 23.98 5.26
CA GLY A 710 -6.52 24.39 6.02
C GLY A 710 -6.82 25.38 7.16
N VAL A 711 -7.59 26.44 6.87
CA VAL A 711 -8.07 27.40 7.90
C VAL A 711 -8.99 26.74 8.91
N SER A 712 -9.88 25.85 8.47
CA SER A 712 -10.77 25.12 9.38
C SER A 712 -10.00 24.18 10.31
N VAL A 713 -9.01 23.45 9.80
CA VAL A 713 -8.17 22.55 10.59
C VAL A 713 -7.40 23.37 11.62
N ALA A 714 -6.72 24.44 11.18
CA ALA A 714 -6.00 25.37 12.03
C ALA A 714 -6.80 25.85 13.25
N GLY A 715 -8.03 26.33 13.03
CA GLY A 715 -8.88 26.79 14.12
C GLY A 715 -9.26 25.68 15.11
N LYS A 716 -9.67 24.50 14.59
CA LYS A 716 -10.05 23.35 15.41
C LYS A 716 -8.87 22.83 16.24
N THR A 717 -7.70 22.66 15.62
CA THR A 717 -6.49 22.18 16.30
C THR A 717 -5.97 23.20 17.30
N PHE A 718 -6.03 24.50 16.98
CA PHE A 718 -5.62 25.55 17.92
C PHE A 718 -6.42 25.48 19.22
N CYS A 719 -7.75 25.50 19.14
CA CYS A 719 -8.59 25.43 20.34
C CYS A 719 -8.37 24.14 21.13
N HIS A 720 -8.24 23.02 20.43
CA HIS A 720 -8.06 21.72 21.04
C HIS A 720 -6.71 21.57 21.74
N ASP A 721 -5.62 21.90 21.05
CA ASP A 721 -4.26 21.66 21.53
C ASP A 721 -3.87 22.70 22.59
N MET A 722 -4.39 23.94 22.50
CA MET A 722 -4.29 24.91 23.61
C MET A 722 -5.01 24.40 24.85
N LYS A 723 -6.26 23.92 24.72
CA LYS A 723 -7.00 23.34 25.85
C LYS A 723 -6.25 22.16 26.46
N GLY A 724 -5.83 21.21 25.62
CA GLY A 724 -5.07 20.03 26.02
C GLY A 724 -3.78 20.40 26.76
N GLY A 725 -2.99 21.32 26.21
CA GLY A 725 -1.75 21.78 26.84
C GLY A 725 -1.94 22.28 28.28
N PHE A 726 -3.01 23.05 28.54
CA PHE A 726 -3.31 23.52 29.91
C PHE A 726 -3.90 22.43 30.80
N THR A 727 -4.79 21.58 30.28
CA THR A 727 -5.46 20.57 31.09
C THR A 727 -4.53 19.40 31.46
N ASP A 728 -3.59 19.06 30.59
CA ASP A 728 -2.71 17.88 30.73
C ASP A 728 -1.79 17.98 31.95
N ILE A 729 -1.42 19.19 32.37
CA ILE A 729 -0.69 19.43 33.63
C ILE A 729 -1.46 18.82 34.80
N PHE A 730 -2.76 19.10 34.89
CA PHE A 730 -3.58 18.62 35.99
C PHE A 730 -3.96 17.15 35.81
N VAL A 731 -4.34 16.76 34.58
CA VAL A 731 -4.75 15.38 34.26
C VAL A 731 -3.62 14.41 34.55
N HIS A 732 -2.43 14.58 33.95
CA HIS A 732 -1.31 13.64 34.14
C HIS A 732 -0.78 13.64 35.57
N THR A 733 -0.75 14.79 36.25
CA THR A 733 -0.34 14.84 37.67
C THR A 733 -1.31 14.06 38.55
N TYR A 734 -2.62 14.15 38.28
CA TYR A 734 -3.64 13.42 39.02
C TYR A 734 -3.63 11.91 38.72
N THR A 735 -3.62 11.50 37.45
CA THR A 735 -3.54 10.06 37.09
C THR A 735 -2.24 9.44 37.55
N GLY A 736 -1.11 10.11 37.33
CA GLY A 736 0.19 9.67 37.84
C GLY A 736 0.18 9.50 39.36
N LYS A 737 -0.39 10.46 40.11
CA LYS A 737 -0.54 10.35 41.57
C LYS A 737 -1.38 9.14 41.98
N LYS A 738 -2.47 8.87 41.26
CA LYS A 738 -3.37 7.75 41.52
C LYS A 738 -2.69 6.40 41.28
N GLU A 739 -1.84 6.30 40.27
CA GLU A 739 -1.19 5.05 39.87
C GLU A 739 0.10 4.75 40.65
N GLN A 740 0.93 5.76 40.93
CA GLN A 740 2.29 5.58 41.47
C GLN A 740 2.59 6.51 42.66
N GLY A 741 1.56 7.06 43.31
CA GLY A 741 1.72 7.92 44.48
C GLY A 741 2.53 9.19 44.18
N ALA A 742 3.41 9.60 45.11
CA ALA A 742 4.18 10.83 44.95
C ALA A 742 5.13 10.80 43.74
N ALA A 743 5.77 9.67 43.44
CA ALA A 743 6.64 9.51 42.28
C ALA A 743 5.87 9.66 40.96
N GLY A 744 4.65 9.11 40.91
CA GLY A 744 3.75 9.29 39.78
C GLY A 744 3.24 10.72 39.61
N ALA A 745 3.02 11.46 40.69
CA ALA A 745 2.65 12.88 40.63
C ALA A 745 3.76 13.72 39.98
N VAL A 746 5.03 13.48 40.34
CA VAL A 746 6.19 14.17 39.76
C VAL A 746 6.35 13.81 38.28
N LYS A 747 6.25 12.51 37.93
CA LYS A 747 6.30 12.05 36.54
C LYS A 747 5.16 12.64 35.70
N GLY A 748 3.95 12.69 36.27
CA GLY A 748 2.76 13.27 35.67
C GLY A 748 2.89 14.78 35.43
N LEU A 749 3.44 15.51 36.39
CA LEU A 749 3.74 16.94 36.24
C LEU A 749 4.76 17.19 35.12
N GLY A 750 5.81 16.37 35.06
CA GLY A 750 6.81 16.43 33.98
C GLY A 750 6.18 16.22 32.60
N LYS A 751 5.35 15.17 32.43
CA LYS A 751 4.59 14.93 31.19
C LYS A 751 3.68 16.11 30.85
N GLY A 752 2.96 16.64 31.83
CA GLY A 752 2.05 17.76 31.66
C GLY A 752 2.73 19.06 31.20
N VAL A 753 3.90 19.39 31.77
CA VAL A 753 4.68 20.57 31.36
C VAL A 753 5.20 20.40 29.92
N VAL A 754 5.70 19.21 29.57
CA VAL A 754 6.11 18.90 28.19
C VAL A 754 4.92 19.02 27.24
N SER A 755 3.74 18.51 27.62
CA SER A 755 2.52 18.63 26.84
C SER A 755 2.09 20.09 26.65
N LEU A 756 2.15 20.93 27.70
CA LEU A 756 1.84 22.36 27.59
C LEU A 756 2.73 23.04 26.55
N VAL A 757 4.05 22.86 26.66
CA VAL A 757 5.01 23.49 25.74
C VAL A 757 4.79 23.00 24.30
N THR A 758 4.69 21.69 24.12
CA THR A 758 4.60 21.09 22.78
C THR A 758 3.27 21.37 22.10
N LYS A 759 2.14 21.16 22.78
CA LYS A 759 0.79 21.37 22.22
C LYS A 759 0.47 22.84 21.97
N SER A 760 0.84 23.76 22.86
CA SER A 760 0.61 25.20 22.64
C SER A 760 1.47 25.76 21.50
N THR A 761 2.72 25.30 21.39
CA THR A 761 3.59 25.68 20.28
C THR A 761 3.03 25.13 18.98
N ALA A 762 2.71 23.84 18.91
CA ALA A 762 2.07 23.23 17.75
C ALA A 762 0.76 23.93 17.35
N ALA A 763 -0.10 24.28 18.31
CA ALA A 763 -1.33 25.03 18.07
C ALA A 763 -1.06 26.36 17.37
N THR A 764 -0.06 27.10 17.86
CA THR A 764 0.32 28.43 17.33
C THR A 764 0.90 28.31 15.92
N PHE A 765 1.78 27.34 15.67
CA PHE A 765 2.29 27.10 14.32
C PHE A 765 1.18 26.63 13.37
N GLY A 766 0.28 25.76 13.84
CA GLY A 766 -0.87 25.26 13.07
C GLY A 766 -1.73 26.35 12.44
N LEU A 767 -1.83 27.54 13.08
CA LEU A 767 -2.54 28.69 12.52
C LEU A 767 -1.94 29.24 11.22
N VAL A 768 -0.65 29.01 10.98
CA VAL A 768 0.05 29.43 9.76
C VAL A 768 0.25 28.26 8.81
N THR A 769 0.56 27.08 9.35
CA THR A 769 1.03 25.94 8.55
C THR A 769 -0.09 25.20 7.84
N TYR A 770 -1.24 24.96 8.47
CA TYR A 770 -2.36 24.31 7.80
C TYR A 770 -2.99 25.18 6.68
N PRO A 771 -3.17 26.51 6.84
CA PRO A 771 -3.61 27.35 5.73
C PRO A 771 -2.57 27.40 4.59
N ALA A 772 -1.27 27.52 4.90
CA ALA A 772 -0.21 27.49 3.89
C ALA A 772 -0.17 26.17 3.12
N GLN A 773 -0.31 25.04 3.83
CA GLN A 773 -0.45 23.71 3.22
C GLN A 773 -1.69 23.65 2.31
N GLY A 774 -2.81 24.23 2.73
CA GLY A 774 -4.03 24.34 1.94
C GLY A 774 -3.89 25.21 0.68
N ILE A 775 -3.11 26.30 0.75
CA ILE A 775 -2.75 27.12 -0.43
C ILE A 775 -1.93 26.28 -1.40
N TYR A 776 -0.90 25.61 -0.90
CA TYR A 776 -0.04 24.76 -1.73
C TYR A 776 -0.84 23.66 -2.43
N ARG A 777 -1.73 22.96 -1.72
CA ARG A 777 -2.62 21.93 -2.30
C ARG A 777 -3.58 22.51 -3.33
N SER A 778 -4.12 23.71 -3.08
CA SER A 778 -4.94 24.44 -4.07
C SER A 778 -4.16 24.73 -5.35
N ILE A 779 -2.90 25.18 -5.23
CA ILE A 779 -2.02 25.47 -6.37
C ILE A 779 -1.69 24.17 -7.12
N TRP A 780 -1.23 23.14 -6.39
CA TRP A 780 -0.88 21.85 -6.97
C TRP A 780 -2.05 21.22 -7.73
N SER A 781 -3.24 21.28 -7.15
CA SER A 781 -4.48 20.78 -7.74
C SER A 781 -4.88 21.54 -9.01
N ALA A 782 -4.54 22.83 -9.10
CA ALA A 782 -4.78 23.65 -10.27
C ALA A 782 -3.74 23.40 -11.38
N THR A 783 -2.47 23.18 -11.03
CA THR A 783 -1.40 22.91 -12.00
C THR A 783 -1.46 21.48 -12.56
N ASN A 784 -1.99 20.52 -11.81
CA ASN A 784 -2.06 19.10 -12.19
C ASN A 784 -3.49 18.65 -12.57
N ASP A 785 -4.33 19.56 -13.08
CA ASP A 785 -5.74 19.26 -13.39
C ASP A 785 -5.93 18.36 -14.64
N LYS A 786 -4.89 18.19 -15.47
CA LYS A 786 -4.97 17.39 -16.72
C LYS A 786 -5.36 15.94 -16.46
N THR A 787 -4.69 15.27 -15.52
CA THR A 787 -4.99 13.86 -15.18
C THR A 787 -6.42 13.71 -14.66
N ARG A 788 -6.88 14.64 -13.81
CA ARG A 788 -8.24 14.63 -13.26
C ARG A 788 -9.29 14.77 -14.36
N ARG A 789 -9.09 15.70 -15.30
CA ARG A 789 -9.99 15.88 -16.44
C ARG A 789 -10.01 14.62 -17.32
N SER A 790 -8.86 14.01 -17.56
CA SER A 790 -8.78 12.76 -18.32
C SER A 790 -9.62 11.65 -17.68
N ILE A 791 -9.56 11.47 -16.35
CA ILE A 791 -10.38 10.48 -15.64
C ILE A 791 -11.89 10.77 -15.82
N GLU A 792 -12.28 12.04 -15.72
CA GLU A 792 -13.67 12.45 -15.91
C GLU A 792 -14.15 12.21 -17.35
N ASP A 793 -13.28 12.41 -18.34
CA ASP A 793 -13.57 12.12 -19.75
C ASP A 793 -13.74 10.61 -19.96
N GLU A 794 -12.85 9.78 -19.42
CA GLU A 794 -12.98 8.32 -19.50
C GLU A 794 -14.27 7.81 -18.83
N LYS A 795 -14.67 8.40 -17.70
CA LYS A 795 -15.95 8.07 -17.05
C LYS A 795 -17.16 8.41 -17.92
N LEU A 796 -17.09 9.52 -18.67
CA LEU A 796 -18.16 9.91 -19.60
C LEU A 796 -18.18 9.03 -20.85
N LEU A 797 -17.01 8.68 -21.39
CA LEU A 797 -16.87 7.73 -22.51
C LEU A 797 -17.44 6.35 -22.14
N GLU A 798 -17.16 5.88 -20.92
CA GLU A 798 -17.77 4.66 -20.41
C GLU A 798 -19.29 4.80 -20.23
N GLY A 799 -19.77 5.93 -19.70
CA GLY A 799 -21.20 6.22 -19.61
C GLY A 799 -21.90 6.16 -20.97
N ASP A 800 -21.30 6.76 -22.00
CA ASP A 800 -21.77 6.72 -23.38
C ASP A 800 -21.89 5.29 -23.91
N TRP A 801 -20.84 4.49 -23.69
CA TRP A 801 -20.82 3.08 -24.07
C TRP A 801 -21.94 2.30 -23.36
N MET A 802 -22.08 2.44 -22.04
CA MET A 802 -23.13 1.78 -21.26
C MET A 802 -24.55 2.11 -21.77
N VAL A 803 -24.81 3.38 -22.11
CA VAL A 803 -26.10 3.82 -22.67
C VAL A 803 -26.36 3.17 -24.04
N SER A 804 -25.32 3.02 -24.86
CA SER A 804 -25.47 2.41 -26.18
C SER A 804 -25.76 0.90 -26.09
N MET A 805 -25.25 0.21 -25.05
CA MET A 805 -25.36 -1.24 -24.87
C MET A 805 -26.66 -1.67 -24.17
N SER A 806 -27.20 -0.88 -23.23
CA SER A 806 -28.39 -1.28 -22.48
C SER A 806 -29.68 -0.63 -23.00
N PRO A 807 -30.75 -1.40 -23.29
CA PRO A 807 -32.07 -0.85 -23.58
C PRO A 807 -32.66 -0.05 -22.41
N THR A 808 -32.28 -0.37 -21.16
CA THR A 808 -32.82 0.29 -19.96
C THR A 808 -32.54 1.79 -19.93
N TRP A 809 -31.37 2.20 -20.43
CA TRP A 809 -31.01 3.62 -20.51
C TRP A 809 -31.66 4.34 -21.69
N LYS A 810 -32.09 3.61 -22.73
CA LYS A 810 -32.61 4.21 -23.98
C LYS A 810 -34.03 4.75 -23.88
N MET A 811 -34.81 4.33 -22.89
CA MET A 811 -36.25 4.64 -22.83
C MET A 811 -36.63 5.81 -21.93
N ASP A 812 -35.74 6.30 -21.05
CA ASP A 812 -36.12 7.30 -20.04
C ASP A 812 -35.13 8.47 -19.84
N HIS A 813 -34.66 9.05 -20.95
CA HIS A 813 -33.83 10.27 -20.89
C HIS A 813 -34.61 11.48 -20.32
N ALA A 814 -35.93 11.52 -20.55
CA ALA A 814 -36.77 12.62 -20.12
C ALA A 814 -36.95 12.65 -18.59
N ALA A 815 -37.20 11.51 -17.93
CA ALA A 815 -37.31 11.51 -16.47
C ALA A 815 -35.97 11.81 -15.80
N ILE A 816 -34.83 11.33 -16.33
CA ILE A 816 -33.50 11.68 -15.78
C ILE A 816 -33.29 13.20 -15.78
N VAL A 817 -33.73 13.88 -16.84
CA VAL A 817 -33.64 15.33 -16.95
C VAL A 817 -34.57 16.03 -15.95
N GLU A 818 -35.80 15.54 -15.80
CA GLU A 818 -36.79 16.06 -14.85
C GLU A 818 -36.32 15.87 -13.39
N ASP A 819 -35.85 14.68 -13.05
CA ASP A 819 -35.28 14.34 -11.73
C ASP A 819 -34.09 15.23 -11.40
N PHE A 820 -33.22 15.52 -12.38
CA PHE A 820 -32.09 16.43 -12.17
C PHE A 820 -32.57 17.85 -11.83
N ASP A 821 -33.58 18.36 -12.54
CA ASP A 821 -34.17 19.66 -12.26
C ASP A 821 -34.85 19.69 -10.87
N GLY A 822 -35.52 18.60 -10.47
CA GLY A 822 -36.10 18.42 -9.14
C GLY A 822 -35.06 18.36 -8.02
N LEU A 823 -34.00 17.56 -8.17
CA LEU A 823 -32.89 17.46 -7.21
C LEU A 823 -32.15 18.80 -7.04
N ARG A 824 -31.98 19.54 -8.15
CA ARG A 824 -31.39 20.89 -8.13
C ARG A 824 -32.29 21.89 -7.39
N GLY A 825 -33.61 21.80 -7.60
CA GLY A 825 -34.61 22.63 -6.91
C GLY A 825 -34.69 22.36 -5.40
N ALA A 826 -34.77 21.09 -5.00
CA ALA A 826 -34.90 20.67 -3.60
C ALA A 826 -33.68 21.00 -2.75
N ARG A 827 -32.47 20.97 -3.33
CA ARG A 827 -31.23 21.39 -2.65
C ARG A 827 -30.94 22.90 -2.83
N GLY A 828 -31.78 23.59 -3.60
CA GLY A 828 -31.67 25.00 -3.93
C GLY A 828 -32.28 25.95 -2.89
N GLY A 829 -33.34 25.51 -2.20
CA GLY A 829 -34.13 26.25 -1.20
C GLY A 829 -33.50 26.41 0.18
#